data_AF-A0A445E875-F1
#
_entry.id   AF-A0A445E875-F1
#
_cell.length_a   1.000
_cell.length_b   1.000
_cell.length_c   1.000
_cell.angle_alpha   90.00
_cell.angle_beta   90.00
_cell.angle_gamma   90.00
#
_symmetry.space_group_name_H-M   'P 1'
#
loop_
_entity.id
_entity.type
_entity.pdbx_description
1 polymer ?
#
loop_
_entity_poly.entity_id
_entity_poly.type
_entity_poly.pdbx_seq_one_letter_code
_entity_poly.pdbx_strand_id
1 'polypeptide(L)'
;MAATLVGGAVLSSIFNVVFDRMSSPEFANWIKGKKLTQNLLERLKTNLYAVQAFLNDAEQKQIKERAVKDWLDSLKDAMYVADDLLDEVFTKAATQKDPGTFFSRFLNLQDREIANRTEEIIDRIESIVKQKDTLGLREIPKENIIKHTRTFLEFNLKSWIPFNMENAPCILLSHLKYLRALSFNSFPLELVPDSIGELIHLRYLDLSWTDIVALPESLGNLYNLQTLKLYSCSNLKMLPVGMKDLINLRHLDVRDTPLHEMPKSMSKLKNLQFLSDYVVGKREENKITELGALANLQLSISIAKLENVVNSSEASMARMSDKDGISSLILRWSSDKDENTADSQIERDILDKLRPHTNLKELYIYGYRGTTFPDWVGHSSYYSITEITLGDFSLGGCRNCCMLPSLGQLPSLKHLSISDFESLESVGAELYFNQNGESCLETPPFPMLETLSFYSMPCWKEWRSLEFNAFPRLRELTIIRCPMLRGDLPSQLPSLQSLQIFNCKQLSCCVPRAPSITNLSISGKHLVESGVEAITHMQLSCLTSLRISGYSSHIWFPVSAIPASLQKLTIQDCRELEFEMDGQHHSLQILSIESSCDSLTSFSLLDAFPNLVRVYISKCEKMECIVVSRSLSSLRDLNIIECRSLKSVSTLWMAAPQLEHLTLRECPEIELSATGDPNRSLRSLEFSYSEKLVSSALFVNSQFHGLTSLCIWGECESVKCLTKEGWLPASLESLTLLSMKSVETLECKGLAHLTSLQKLTIAECPKLENIDGEKLPVSLIQLFINESPLLAKQCEMKDPQLWPKVSHIPAIQVDYRWIWSAVKVLLLMHQDYSIIAWSWEMMTLGASSKLDSEIPFEYSATMWSESQGDNFCGQGLAFAFDSCNHVQSLKYARVAFLVVS
;
A
#
# COMPACT_ATOMS: atom_id res chain seq x y z
N MET A 1 -44.22 4.34 18.55
CA MET A 1 -44.56 3.07 17.87
C MET A 1 -43.33 2.60 17.09
N ALA A 2 -42.49 1.74 17.66
CA ALA A 2 -41.18 1.40 17.06
C ALA A 2 -40.89 -0.12 16.95
N ALA A 3 -41.76 -0.98 17.46
CA ALA A 3 -41.50 -2.42 17.58
C ALA A 3 -41.79 -3.25 16.31
N THR A 4 -42.49 -2.69 15.31
CA THR A 4 -43.05 -3.45 14.18
C THR A 4 -42.14 -3.56 12.96
N LEU A 5 -41.07 -2.76 12.84
CA LEU A 5 -40.24 -2.70 11.62
C LEU A 5 -39.05 -3.67 11.59
N VAL A 6 -38.84 -4.46 12.65
CA VAL A 6 -37.77 -5.47 12.73
C VAL A 6 -38.15 -6.75 11.97
N GLY A 7 -39.46 -7.05 11.86
CA GLY A 7 -39.95 -8.34 11.36
C GLY A 7 -39.60 -8.68 9.90
N GLY A 8 -39.59 -7.68 9.00
CA GLY A 8 -39.39 -7.91 7.56
C GLY A 8 -37.98 -8.39 7.20
N ALA A 9 -36.94 -7.82 7.82
CA ALA A 9 -35.55 -8.21 7.56
C ALA A 9 -35.28 -9.70 7.85
N VAL A 10 -35.99 -10.26 8.84
CA VAL A 10 -35.89 -11.69 9.23
C VAL A 10 -36.59 -12.61 8.22
N LEU A 11 -37.65 -12.13 7.56
CA LEU A 11 -38.47 -12.94 6.65
C LEU A 11 -37.73 -13.15 5.32
N SER A 12 -37.24 -12.08 4.69
CA SER A 12 -36.39 -12.18 3.50
C SER A 12 -35.09 -12.97 3.75
N SER A 13 -34.51 -12.92 4.96
CA SER A 13 -33.32 -13.72 5.28
C SER A 13 -33.62 -15.22 5.47
N ILE A 14 -34.67 -15.57 6.23
CA ILE A 14 -35.01 -16.99 6.44
C ILE A 14 -35.53 -17.64 5.15
N PHE A 15 -36.27 -16.89 4.32
CA PHE A 15 -36.73 -17.39 3.02
C PHE A 15 -35.56 -17.85 2.14
N ASN A 16 -34.50 -17.04 2.03
CA ASN A 16 -33.32 -17.41 1.25
C ASN A 16 -32.58 -18.62 1.87
N VAL A 17 -32.37 -18.65 3.19
CA VAL A 17 -31.74 -19.80 3.87
C VAL A 17 -32.53 -21.10 3.61
N VAL A 18 -33.84 -21.07 3.79
CA VAL A 18 -34.74 -22.21 3.58
C VAL A 18 -34.78 -22.64 2.10
N PHE A 19 -34.73 -21.68 1.17
CA PHE A 19 -34.65 -21.92 -0.27
C PHE A 19 -33.33 -22.56 -0.70
N ASP A 20 -32.19 -22.05 -0.23
CA ASP A 20 -30.86 -22.56 -0.56
C ASP A 20 -30.66 -23.97 0.04
N ARG A 21 -31.13 -24.19 1.28
CA ARG A 21 -31.10 -25.49 1.96
C ARG A 21 -31.99 -26.54 1.26
N MET A 22 -33.16 -26.15 0.74
CA MET A 22 -33.98 -27.04 -0.10
C MET A 22 -33.40 -27.28 -1.51
N SER A 23 -32.58 -26.36 -2.00
CA SER A 23 -31.89 -26.48 -3.29
C SER A 23 -30.59 -27.30 -3.17
N SER A 24 -30.20 -27.73 -1.97
CA SER A 24 -28.91 -28.39 -1.73
C SER A 24 -28.82 -29.80 -2.34
N PRO A 25 -27.63 -30.23 -2.78
CA PRO A 25 -27.41 -31.59 -3.26
C PRO A 25 -27.70 -32.66 -2.22
N GLU A 26 -27.46 -32.41 -0.93
CA GLU A 26 -27.74 -33.36 0.15
C GLU A 26 -29.24 -33.60 0.31
N PHE A 27 -30.06 -32.53 0.32
CA PHE A 27 -31.52 -32.66 0.43
C PHE A 27 -32.11 -33.37 -0.79
N ALA A 28 -31.66 -33.02 -2.00
CA ALA A 28 -32.06 -33.69 -3.24
C ALA A 28 -31.66 -35.18 -3.27
N ASN A 29 -30.48 -35.52 -2.75
CA ASN A 29 -30.01 -36.92 -2.66
C ASN A 29 -30.72 -37.70 -1.55
N TRP A 30 -31.08 -37.06 -0.43
CA TRP A 30 -31.89 -37.67 0.62
C TRP A 30 -33.29 -38.02 0.11
N ILE A 31 -33.95 -37.11 -0.61
CA ILE A 31 -35.24 -37.34 -1.29
C ILE A 31 -35.15 -38.54 -2.24
N LYS A 32 -34.13 -38.57 -3.12
CA LYS A 32 -33.90 -39.69 -4.06
C LYS A 32 -33.67 -41.02 -3.32
N GLY A 33 -32.85 -41.02 -2.27
CA GLY A 33 -32.53 -42.20 -1.47
C GLY A 33 -33.72 -42.79 -0.70
N LYS A 34 -34.76 -41.99 -0.42
CA LYS A 34 -35.96 -42.39 0.33
C LYS A 34 -37.20 -42.66 -0.55
N LYS A 35 -37.07 -42.59 -1.88
CA LYS A 35 -38.19 -42.75 -2.86
C LYS A 35 -39.34 -41.72 -2.68
N LEU A 36 -39.05 -40.54 -2.13
CA LEU A 36 -39.97 -39.40 -2.23
C LEU A 36 -40.13 -39.02 -3.71
N THR A 37 -41.35 -38.70 -4.13
CA THR A 37 -41.64 -38.48 -5.55
C THR A 37 -41.04 -37.15 -6.04
N GLN A 38 -40.31 -37.18 -7.15
CA GLN A 38 -39.64 -35.99 -7.69
C GLN A 38 -40.63 -34.88 -8.10
N ASN A 39 -41.91 -35.21 -8.27
CA ASN A 39 -43.04 -34.29 -8.38
C ASN A 39 -43.11 -33.30 -7.19
N LEU A 40 -42.96 -33.76 -5.95
CA LEU A 40 -43.02 -32.91 -4.76
C LEU A 40 -41.92 -31.84 -4.75
N LEU A 41 -40.71 -32.20 -5.19
CA LEU A 41 -39.58 -31.26 -5.28
C LEU A 41 -39.84 -30.15 -6.30
N GLU A 42 -40.39 -30.48 -7.48
CA GLU A 42 -40.69 -29.48 -8.51
C GLU A 42 -41.92 -28.62 -8.17
N ARG A 43 -42.94 -29.18 -7.50
CA ARG A 43 -44.04 -28.39 -6.88
C ARG A 43 -43.48 -27.35 -5.91
N LEU A 44 -42.61 -27.78 -4.99
CA LEU A 44 -42.03 -26.93 -3.95
C LEU A 44 -41.19 -25.80 -4.55
N LYS A 45 -40.26 -26.10 -5.47
CA LYS A 45 -39.50 -25.10 -6.22
C LYS A 45 -40.39 -24.08 -6.92
N THR A 46 -41.41 -24.55 -7.65
CA THR A 46 -42.34 -23.68 -8.39
C THR A 46 -43.05 -22.70 -7.48
N ASN A 47 -43.53 -23.18 -6.31
CA ASN A 47 -44.19 -22.34 -5.32
C ASN A 47 -43.22 -21.33 -4.67
N LEU A 48 -41.98 -21.71 -4.37
CA LEU A 48 -40.98 -20.80 -3.80
C LEU A 48 -40.56 -19.72 -4.80
N TYR A 49 -40.26 -20.07 -6.06
CA TYR A 49 -39.98 -19.08 -7.10
C TYR A 49 -41.16 -18.11 -7.30
N ALA A 50 -42.41 -18.60 -7.19
CA ALA A 50 -43.58 -17.74 -7.21
C ALA A 50 -43.57 -16.75 -6.04
N VAL A 51 -43.39 -17.20 -4.78
CA VAL A 51 -43.28 -16.32 -3.60
C VAL A 51 -42.21 -15.24 -3.82
N GLN A 52 -41.02 -15.62 -4.26
CA GLN A 52 -39.87 -14.72 -4.43
C GLN A 52 -40.18 -13.55 -5.39
N ALA A 53 -40.97 -13.79 -6.44
CA ALA A 53 -41.33 -12.77 -7.43
C ALA A 53 -42.20 -11.62 -6.87
N PHE A 54 -43.02 -11.88 -5.85
CA PHE A 54 -43.94 -10.88 -5.25
C PHE A 54 -43.71 -10.59 -3.77
N LEU A 55 -42.76 -11.26 -3.10
CA LEU A 55 -42.44 -11.04 -1.68
C LEU A 55 -42.12 -9.57 -1.37
N ASN A 56 -41.42 -8.89 -2.29
CA ASN A 56 -41.05 -7.47 -2.17
C ASN A 56 -42.27 -6.51 -2.24
N ASP A 57 -43.32 -6.85 -2.97
CA ASP A 57 -44.57 -6.07 -3.03
C ASP A 57 -45.42 -6.30 -1.77
N ALA A 58 -45.46 -7.54 -1.29
CA ALA A 58 -46.06 -7.86 0.00
C ALA A 58 -45.36 -7.14 1.17
N GLU A 59 -44.03 -7.15 1.22
CA GLU A 59 -43.24 -6.45 2.24
C GLU A 59 -43.47 -4.92 2.24
N GLN A 60 -43.83 -4.31 1.12
CA GLN A 60 -44.22 -2.90 1.05
C GLN A 60 -45.67 -2.67 1.51
N LYS A 61 -46.60 -3.50 1.04
CA LYS A 61 -48.04 -3.38 1.35
C LYS A 61 -48.38 -3.64 2.82
N GLN A 62 -47.63 -4.50 3.51
CA GLN A 62 -47.86 -4.82 4.94
C GLN A 62 -47.94 -3.59 5.87
N ILE A 63 -47.33 -2.47 5.46
CA ILE A 63 -47.30 -1.20 6.21
C ILE A 63 -48.67 -0.49 6.19
N LYS A 64 -49.51 -0.78 5.17
CA LYS A 64 -50.81 -0.13 4.92
C LYS A 64 -51.99 -1.11 4.93
N GLU A 65 -51.76 -2.35 4.49
CA GLU A 65 -52.79 -3.36 4.24
C GLU A 65 -52.64 -4.53 5.22
N ARG A 66 -53.53 -4.59 6.22
CA ARG A 66 -53.46 -5.58 7.29
C ARG A 66 -53.55 -7.02 6.78
N ALA A 67 -54.39 -7.29 5.78
CA ALA A 67 -54.51 -8.61 5.17
C ALA A 67 -53.19 -9.10 4.54
N VAL A 68 -52.39 -8.20 3.96
CA VAL A 68 -51.07 -8.55 3.40
C VAL A 68 -50.05 -8.81 4.52
N LYS A 69 -50.15 -8.11 5.66
CA LYS A 69 -49.35 -8.42 6.85
C LYS A 69 -49.73 -9.79 7.43
N ASP A 70 -51.01 -10.06 7.62
CA ASP A 70 -51.49 -11.33 8.19
C ASP A 70 -51.14 -12.52 7.26
N TRP A 71 -51.08 -12.28 5.93
CA TRP A 71 -50.54 -13.21 4.93
C TRP A 71 -49.02 -13.41 5.04
N LEU A 72 -48.22 -12.34 5.24
CA LEU A 72 -46.78 -12.45 5.48
C LEU A 72 -46.45 -13.18 6.78
N ASP A 73 -47.17 -12.90 7.87
CA ASP A 73 -46.99 -13.62 9.14
C ASP A 73 -47.33 -15.11 8.97
N SER A 74 -48.33 -15.45 8.15
CA SER A 74 -48.68 -16.83 7.80
C SER A 74 -47.63 -17.54 6.93
N LEU A 75 -47.03 -16.82 5.97
CA LEU A 75 -45.88 -17.30 5.19
C LEU A 75 -44.66 -17.52 6.08
N LYS A 76 -44.42 -16.60 7.03
CA LYS A 76 -43.28 -16.68 7.95
C LYS A 76 -43.36 -17.92 8.85
N ASP A 77 -44.54 -18.22 9.38
CA ASP A 77 -44.79 -19.44 10.16
C ASP A 77 -44.52 -20.71 9.33
N ALA A 78 -44.98 -20.75 8.07
CA ALA A 78 -44.68 -21.86 7.16
C ALA A 78 -43.18 -22.00 6.83
N MET A 79 -42.41 -20.90 6.81
CA MET A 79 -40.96 -20.93 6.60
C MET A 79 -40.19 -21.41 7.83
N TYR A 80 -40.59 -21.04 9.06
CA TYR A 80 -39.98 -21.60 10.27
C TYR A 80 -40.21 -23.12 10.37
N VAL A 81 -41.45 -23.58 10.14
CA VAL A 81 -41.78 -25.02 10.16
C VAL A 81 -41.04 -25.79 9.05
N ALA A 82 -40.67 -25.14 7.95
CA ALA A 82 -39.79 -25.71 6.93
C ALA A 82 -38.33 -25.80 7.38
N ASP A 83 -37.77 -24.78 8.02
CA ASP A 83 -36.38 -24.80 8.53
C ASP A 83 -36.20 -25.83 9.65
N ASP A 84 -37.17 -25.93 10.58
CA ASP A 84 -37.22 -26.96 11.63
C ASP A 84 -37.21 -28.38 11.04
N LEU A 85 -37.97 -28.61 9.96
CA LEU A 85 -38.00 -29.91 9.27
C LEU A 85 -36.69 -30.20 8.53
N LEU A 86 -36.07 -29.16 7.92
CA LEU A 86 -34.78 -29.27 7.27
C LEU A 86 -33.69 -29.63 8.28
N ASP A 87 -33.63 -28.98 9.44
CA ASP A 87 -32.69 -29.32 10.51
C ASP A 87 -32.85 -30.78 10.97
N GLU A 88 -34.08 -31.29 11.09
CA GLU A 88 -34.35 -32.69 11.39
C GLU A 88 -33.81 -33.63 10.29
N VAL A 89 -34.00 -33.28 9.00
CA VAL A 89 -33.51 -34.03 7.84
C VAL A 89 -31.98 -34.01 7.73
N PHE A 90 -31.33 -32.84 7.84
CA PHE A 90 -29.88 -32.72 7.79
C PHE A 90 -29.20 -33.45 8.96
N THR A 91 -29.79 -33.39 10.17
CA THR A 91 -29.29 -34.13 11.34
C THR A 91 -29.42 -35.64 11.15
N LYS A 92 -30.53 -36.12 10.58
CA LYS A 92 -30.72 -37.54 10.25
C LYS A 92 -29.84 -38.02 9.09
N ALA A 93 -29.51 -37.14 8.14
CA ALA A 93 -28.55 -37.44 7.07
C ALA A 93 -27.10 -37.52 7.60
N ALA A 94 -26.71 -36.61 8.50
CA ALA A 94 -25.37 -36.58 9.09
C ALA A 94 -25.05 -37.80 9.97
N THR A 95 -26.06 -38.39 10.63
CA THR A 95 -25.90 -39.55 11.52
C THR A 95 -25.91 -40.91 10.80
N GLN A 96 -26.36 -40.98 9.54
CA GLN A 96 -26.38 -42.23 8.76
C GLN A 96 -25.02 -42.47 8.05
N LYS A 97 -23.99 -42.88 8.81
CA LYS A 97 -22.62 -43.06 8.30
C LYS A 97 -21.93 -44.40 8.59
N ASP A 98 -22.66 -45.44 9.02
CA ASP A 98 -22.10 -46.78 9.23
C ASP A 98 -23.07 -47.90 8.73
N PRO A 99 -22.67 -48.79 7.80
CA PRO A 99 -23.57 -49.75 7.17
C PRO A 99 -23.68 -51.09 7.94
N GLY A 100 -24.43 -51.09 9.04
CA GLY A 100 -24.68 -52.28 9.89
C GLY A 100 -26.14 -52.75 9.89
N THR A 101 -26.38 -54.02 9.56
CA THR A 101 -27.70 -54.66 9.56
C THR A 101 -28.35 -54.70 10.96
N PHE A 102 -29.52 -54.07 11.14
CA PHE A 102 -30.69 -54.65 11.87
C PHE A 102 -31.96 -53.77 11.85
N PHE A 103 -31.86 -52.44 11.68
CA PHE A 103 -32.97 -51.49 11.90
C PHE A 103 -33.86 -51.13 10.70
N SER A 104 -33.74 -51.83 9.56
CA SER A 104 -34.44 -51.48 8.30
C SER A 104 -35.98 -51.51 8.35
N ARG A 105 -36.59 -52.09 9.40
CA ARG A 105 -38.05 -52.08 9.60
C ARG A 105 -38.56 -50.90 10.44
N PHE A 106 -37.71 -50.25 11.24
CA PHE A 106 -38.11 -49.14 12.13
C PHE A 106 -38.03 -47.79 11.43
N LEU A 107 -37.00 -47.57 10.61
CA LEU A 107 -36.77 -46.30 9.89
C LEU A 107 -37.91 -45.95 8.92
N ASN A 108 -38.50 -46.96 8.25
CA ASN A 108 -39.61 -46.78 7.29
C ASN A 108 -40.89 -46.15 7.87
N LEU A 109 -41.04 -46.04 9.20
CA LEU A 109 -42.15 -45.32 9.82
C LEU A 109 -41.82 -43.82 9.96
N GLN A 110 -40.67 -43.47 10.54
CA GLN A 110 -40.25 -42.08 10.72
C GLN A 110 -39.86 -41.40 9.39
N ASP A 111 -39.27 -42.12 8.44
CA ASP A 111 -39.02 -41.60 7.09
C ASP A 111 -40.35 -41.20 6.40
N ARG A 112 -41.43 -41.96 6.66
CA ARG A 112 -42.78 -41.67 6.13
C ARG A 112 -43.49 -40.54 6.88
N GLU A 113 -43.24 -40.40 8.18
CA GLU A 113 -43.71 -39.28 9.00
C GLU A 113 -43.11 -37.95 8.53
N ILE A 114 -41.81 -37.91 8.25
CA ILE A 114 -41.15 -36.75 7.62
C ILE A 114 -41.72 -36.50 6.22
N ALA A 115 -41.86 -37.54 5.38
CA ALA A 115 -42.41 -37.40 4.03
C ALA A 115 -43.81 -36.74 4.04
N ASN A 116 -44.69 -37.17 4.93
CA ASN A 116 -46.03 -36.59 5.10
C ASN A 116 -45.94 -35.11 5.56
N ARG A 117 -45.04 -34.77 6.51
CA ARG A 117 -44.83 -33.38 6.97
C ARG A 117 -44.27 -32.49 5.85
N THR A 118 -43.40 -33.00 4.98
CA THR A 118 -42.93 -32.28 3.79
C THR A 118 -44.08 -31.97 2.84
N GLU A 119 -44.97 -32.94 2.59
CA GLU A 119 -46.14 -32.75 1.72
C GLU A 119 -47.15 -31.74 2.31
N GLU A 120 -47.39 -31.78 3.63
CA GLU A 120 -48.22 -30.79 4.35
C GLU A 120 -47.65 -29.37 4.23
N ILE A 121 -46.33 -29.18 4.35
CA ILE A 121 -45.68 -27.88 4.17
C ILE A 121 -45.77 -27.40 2.71
N ILE A 122 -45.61 -28.30 1.73
CA ILE A 122 -45.79 -27.97 0.30
C ILE A 122 -47.21 -27.46 0.04
N ASP A 123 -48.23 -28.18 0.49
CA ASP A 123 -49.64 -27.82 0.31
C ASP A 123 -49.98 -26.52 1.05
N ARG A 124 -49.39 -26.29 2.23
CA ARG A 124 -49.54 -25.04 3.00
C ARG A 124 -48.94 -23.84 2.26
N ILE A 125 -47.74 -23.96 1.71
CA ILE A 125 -47.11 -22.91 0.89
C ILE A 125 -47.90 -22.70 -0.40
N GLU A 126 -48.36 -23.76 -1.07
CA GLU A 126 -49.17 -23.66 -2.30
C GLU A 126 -50.50 -22.94 -2.06
N SER A 127 -51.15 -23.17 -0.90
CA SER A 127 -52.34 -22.45 -0.46
C SER A 127 -52.07 -20.96 -0.22
N ILE A 128 -50.93 -20.62 0.39
CA ILE A 128 -50.50 -19.23 0.62
C ILE A 128 -50.18 -18.52 -0.72
N VAL A 129 -49.53 -19.21 -1.67
CA VAL A 129 -49.25 -18.68 -3.03
C VAL A 129 -50.53 -18.40 -3.80
N LYS A 130 -51.55 -19.26 -3.71
CA LYS A 130 -52.86 -19.06 -4.38
C LYS A 130 -53.64 -17.83 -3.90
N GLN A 131 -53.32 -17.29 -2.73
CA GLN A 131 -53.95 -16.07 -2.20
C GLN A 131 -53.38 -14.77 -2.82
N LYS A 132 -52.25 -14.83 -3.54
CA LYS A 132 -51.56 -13.66 -4.11
C LYS A 132 -52.48 -12.79 -4.98
N ASP A 133 -53.34 -13.43 -5.78
CA ASP A 133 -54.18 -12.76 -6.77
C ASP A 133 -55.38 -12.08 -6.09
N THR A 134 -55.87 -12.66 -4.99
CA THR A 134 -56.90 -12.09 -4.12
C THR A 134 -56.38 -10.90 -3.32
N LEU A 135 -55.09 -10.89 -2.98
CA LEU A 135 -54.37 -9.79 -2.32
C LEU A 135 -53.78 -8.77 -3.32
N GLY A 136 -54.02 -8.95 -4.63
CA GLY A 136 -53.55 -8.04 -5.67
C GLY A 136 -52.02 -7.87 -5.71
N LEU A 137 -51.26 -8.87 -5.26
CA LEU A 137 -49.80 -8.83 -5.22
C LEU A 137 -49.23 -8.86 -6.65
N ARG A 138 -48.15 -8.10 -6.90
CA ARG A 138 -47.56 -7.93 -8.23
C ARG A 138 -46.08 -8.26 -8.23
N GLU A 139 -45.63 -8.84 -9.34
CA GLU A 139 -44.22 -8.96 -9.67
C GLU A 139 -43.63 -7.56 -9.91
N ILE A 140 -42.52 -7.23 -9.24
CA ILE A 140 -41.86 -5.93 -9.37
C ILE A 140 -40.79 -6.02 -10.46
N PRO A 141 -40.85 -5.22 -11.55
CA PRO A 141 -39.81 -5.18 -12.56
C PRO A 141 -38.43 -4.85 -11.96
N LYS A 142 -37.39 -5.55 -12.40
CA LYS A 142 -36.02 -5.51 -11.82
C LYS A 142 -35.46 -4.08 -11.67
N GLU A 143 -35.85 -3.17 -12.56
CA GLU A 143 -35.50 -1.74 -12.55
C GLU A 143 -35.86 -1.00 -11.23
N ASN A 144 -36.91 -1.43 -10.52
CA ASN A 144 -37.33 -0.79 -9.26
C ASN A 144 -36.65 -1.36 -8.00
N ILE A 145 -35.85 -2.42 -8.12
CA ILE A 145 -35.05 -2.98 -7.01
C ILE A 145 -34.02 -1.94 -6.55
N ILE A 146 -33.36 -1.28 -7.50
CA ILE A 146 -32.26 -0.32 -7.27
C ILE A 146 -32.66 0.77 -6.25
N LYS A 147 -33.85 1.36 -6.39
CA LYS A 147 -34.36 2.46 -5.54
C LYS A 147 -34.48 2.11 -4.05
N HIS A 148 -34.49 0.82 -3.70
CA HIS A 148 -34.67 0.33 -2.33
C HIS A 148 -33.37 -0.21 -1.70
N THR A 149 -32.24 -0.06 -2.41
CA THR A 149 -30.91 -0.48 -1.94
C THR A 149 -30.55 0.19 -0.61
N ARG A 150 -30.26 -0.62 0.42
CA ARG A 150 -29.90 -0.15 1.77
C ARG A 150 -28.40 -0.06 2.02
N THR A 151 -27.57 -0.63 1.14
CA THR A 151 -26.11 -0.71 1.28
C THR A 151 -25.46 -0.58 -0.09
N PHE A 152 -24.62 0.43 -0.27
CA PHE A 152 -23.75 0.60 -1.46
C PHE A 152 -22.30 0.69 -0.98
N LEU A 153 -21.81 -0.43 -0.46
CA LEU A 153 -20.40 -0.60 -0.05
C LEU A 153 -19.56 -1.03 -1.26
N GLU A 154 -19.47 -0.10 -2.21
CA GLU A 154 -18.42 0.04 -3.22
C GLU A 154 -18.32 -1.01 -4.35
N PHE A 155 -18.26 -0.52 -5.58
CA PHE A 155 -17.42 -1.16 -6.59
C PHE A 155 -15.97 -0.88 -6.20
N ASN A 156 -15.21 -1.91 -5.80
CA ASN A 156 -13.76 -1.78 -5.59
C ASN A 156 -13.06 -1.66 -6.96
N LEU A 157 -13.18 -0.48 -7.57
CA LEU A 157 -12.46 -0.09 -8.76
C LEU A 157 -10.99 0.11 -8.35
N LYS A 158 -10.22 -0.99 -8.39
CA LYS A 158 -8.75 -0.91 -8.55
C LYS A 158 -8.46 0.17 -9.60
N SER A 159 -7.44 0.99 -9.37
CA SER A 159 -7.08 2.27 -10.02
C SER A 159 -6.76 2.23 -11.54
N TRP A 160 -7.54 1.46 -12.28
CA TRP A 160 -7.32 0.90 -13.61
C TRP A 160 -8.59 1.01 -14.48
N ILE A 161 -9.73 1.45 -13.94
CA ILE A 161 -11.01 1.60 -14.66
C ILE A 161 -11.62 2.99 -14.39
N PRO A 162 -11.31 4.03 -15.20
CA PRO A 162 -11.90 5.35 -15.06
C PRO A 162 -13.24 5.44 -15.80
N PHE A 163 -14.35 5.33 -15.08
CA PHE A 163 -15.66 5.76 -15.60
C PHE A 163 -15.76 7.29 -15.53
N ASN A 164 -15.67 7.99 -16.67
CA ASN A 164 -16.02 9.41 -16.70
C ASN A 164 -17.53 9.55 -16.46
N MET A 165 -17.88 10.14 -15.33
CA MET A 165 -19.24 10.22 -14.83
C MET A 165 -19.42 11.45 -13.92
N GLU A 166 -19.10 12.63 -14.48
CA GLU A 166 -19.31 13.97 -13.89
C GLU A 166 -20.71 14.18 -13.28
N ASN A 167 -21.70 13.38 -13.69
CA ASN A 167 -23.08 13.39 -13.18
C ASN A 167 -23.53 12.11 -12.46
N ALA A 168 -22.71 11.05 -12.32
CA ALA A 168 -23.14 9.81 -11.63
C ALA A 168 -23.54 10.02 -10.17
N PRO A 169 -22.78 10.77 -9.32
CA PRO A 169 -23.18 10.97 -7.93
C PRO A 169 -24.57 11.60 -7.85
N CYS A 170 -24.85 12.62 -8.65
CA CYS A 170 -26.16 13.28 -8.74
C CYS A 170 -27.29 12.31 -9.14
N ILE A 171 -27.04 11.46 -10.14
CA ILE A 171 -28.02 10.48 -10.64
C ILE A 171 -28.24 9.34 -9.64
N LEU A 172 -27.20 8.84 -8.99
CA LEU A 172 -27.28 7.79 -7.98
C LEU A 172 -27.99 8.28 -6.71
N LEU A 173 -27.55 9.41 -6.15
CA LEU A 173 -28.08 9.97 -4.90
C LEU A 173 -29.56 10.34 -5.01
N SER A 174 -30.00 10.86 -6.17
CA SER A 174 -31.42 11.19 -6.40
C SER A 174 -32.34 9.96 -6.43
N HIS A 175 -31.82 8.76 -6.70
CA HIS A 175 -32.60 7.52 -6.79
C HIS A 175 -32.46 6.59 -5.57
N LEU A 176 -31.36 6.68 -4.81
CA LEU A 176 -30.97 5.70 -3.77
C LEU A 176 -31.30 6.17 -2.32
N LYS A 177 -32.49 6.74 -2.10
CA LYS A 177 -32.83 7.47 -0.86
C LYS A 177 -32.88 6.63 0.45
N TYR A 178 -32.76 5.31 0.37
CA TYR A 178 -32.77 4.38 1.52
C TYR A 178 -31.39 3.84 1.94
N LEU A 179 -30.30 4.36 1.37
CA LEU A 179 -28.94 3.95 1.71
C LEU A 179 -28.60 4.19 3.19
N ARG A 180 -27.89 3.22 3.78
CA ARG A 180 -27.31 3.25 5.12
C ARG A 180 -25.78 3.26 5.09
N ALA A 181 -25.17 2.83 4.00
CA ALA A 181 -23.73 2.89 3.78
C ALA A 181 -23.44 3.25 2.33
N LEU A 182 -22.48 4.15 2.12
CA LEU A 182 -22.02 4.65 0.83
C LEU A 182 -20.51 4.84 0.89
N SER A 183 -19.80 4.46 -0.17
CA SER A 183 -18.36 4.65 -0.32
C SER A 183 -18.05 5.14 -1.74
N PHE A 184 -17.17 6.14 -1.82
CA PHE A 184 -16.57 6.68 -3.04
C PHE A 184 -15.04 6.73 -2.88
N ASN A 185 -14.46 5.76 -2.18
CA ASN A 185 -13.04 5.71 -1.87
C ASN A 185 -12.23 5.61 -3.18
N SER A 186 -11.20 6.44 -3.33
CA SER A 186 -10.39 6.53 -4.55
C SER A 186 -11.17 6.88 -5.83
N PHE A 187 -12.39 7.42 -5.71
CA PHE A 187 -13.19 7.88 -6.85
C PHE A 187 -12.76 9.31 -7.27
N PRO A 188 -12.67 9.62 -8.58
CA PRO A 188 -12.35 10.98 -9.06
C PRO A 188 -13.54 11.92 -8.83
N LEU A 189 -13.68 12.41 -7.60
CA LEU A 189 -14.77 13.28 -7.14
C LEU A 189 -14.20 14.62 -6.66
N GLU A 190 -14.41 15.69 -7.43
CA GLU A 190 -13.99 17.04 -7.04
C GLU A 190 -15.02 17.76 -6.14
N LEU A 191 -16.30 17.39 -6.27
CA LEU A 191 -17.44 18.01 -5.59
C LEU A 191 -18.47 16.97 -5.15
N VAL A 192 -18.87 17.02 -3.87
CA VAL A 192 -20.03 16.25 -3.37
C VAL A 192 -21.30 17.10 -3.53
N PRO A 193 -22.35 16.62 -4.25
CA PRO A 193 -23.54 17.42 -4.51
C PRO A 193 -24.44 17.54 -3.27
N ASP A 194 -25.17 18.66 -3.15
CA ASP A 194 -26.08 18.94 -2.03
C ASP A 194 -27.13 17.84 -1.76
N SER A 195 -27.49 17.06 -2.78
CA SER A 195 -28.42 15.92 -2.66
C SER A 195 -27.91 14.80 -1.74
N ILE A 196 -26.63 14.78 -1.36
CA ILE A 196 -26.11 13.88 -0.32
C ILE A 196 -26.90 14.02 0.99
N GLY A 197 -27.34 15.24 1.33
CA GLY A 197 -28.13 15.54 2.52
C GLY A 197 -29.56 15.00 2.51
N GLU A 198 -30.04 14.48 1.37
CA GLU A 198 -31.32 13.77 1.31
C GLU A 198 -31.22 12.32 1.81
N LEU A 199 -30.02 11.74 1.91
CA LEU A 199 -29.80 10.37 2.37
C LEU A 199 -29.92 10.24 3.91
N ILE A 200 -31.01 10.73 4.51
CA ILE A 200 -31.20 10.79 5.97
C ILE A 200 -31.07 9.44 6.71
N HIS A 201 -31.06 8.32 6.00
CA HIS A 201 -30.83 6.98 6.55
C HIS A 201 -29.35 6.56 6.63
N LEU A 202 -28.43 7.35 6.09
CA LEU A 202 -27.01 7.05 6.00
C LEU A 202 -26.36 6.98 7.39
N ARG A 203 -25.51 5.96 7.58
CA ARG A 203 -24.74 5.66 8.80
C ARG A 203 -23.24 5.61 8.54
N TYR A 204 -22.84 5.23 7.33
CA TYR A 204 -21.44 5.17 6.89
C TYR A 204 -21.28 5.96 5.59
N LEU A 205 -20.34 6.90 5.58
CA LEU A 205 -19.89 7.61 4.39
C LEU A 205 -18.35 7.60 4.36
N ASP A 206 -17.79 7.16 3.25
CA ASP A 206 -16.33 7.12 3.00
C ASP A 206 -16.04 7.84 1.68
N LEU A 207 -15.27 8.91 1.76
CA LEU A 207 -14.80 9.73 0.64
C LEU A 207 -13.27 9.79 0.61
N SER A 208 -12.59 8.82 1.23
CA SER A 208 -11.14 8.81 1.34
C SER A 208 -10.47 8.73 -0.04
N TRP A 209 -9.28 9.31 -0.19
CA TRP A 209 -8.53 9.36 -1.46
C TRP A 209 -9.33 10.01 -2.63
N THR A 210 -10.24 10.95 -2.34
CA THR A 210 -10.94 11.74 -3.35
C THR A 210 -10.39 13.16 -3.41
N ASP A 211 -10.44 13.77 -4.60
CA ASP A 211 -9.97 15.14 -4.87
C ASP A 211 -10.91 16.24 -4.36
N ILE A 212 -11.84 15.93 -3.44
CA ILE A 212 -12.91 16.84 -3.02
C ILE A 212 -12.39 18.17 -2.48
N VAL A 213 -12.86 19.27 -3.05
CA VAL A 213 -12.46 20.63 -2.63
C VAL A 213 -13.28 21.11 -1.43
N ALA A 214 -14.55 20.70 -1.35
CA ALA A 214 -15.49 21.07 -0.30
C ALA A 214 -16.56 20.00 -0.08
N LEU A 215 -17.14 19.99 1.13
CA LEU A 215 -18.34 19.23 1.49
C LEU A 215 -19.55 20.18 1.60
N PRO A 216 -20.75 19.80 1.12
CA PRO A 216 -21.93 20.65 1.19
C PRO A 216 -22.44 20.80 2.63
N GLU A 217 -23.01 21.96 2.95
CA GLU A 217 -23.66 22.20 4.26
C GLU A 217 -24.85 21.26 4.51
N SER A 218 -25.47 20.75 3.45
CA SER A 218 -26.54 19.74 3.54
C SER A 218 -26.08 18.42 4.18
N LEU A 219 -24.76 18.15 4.26
CA LEU A 219 -24.21 17.01 4.98
C LEU A 219 -24.67 16.98 6.44
N GLY A 220 -24.90 18.14 7.07
CA GLY A 220 -25.44 18.25 8.44
C GLY A 220 -26.83 17.62 8.63
N ASN A 221 -27.59 17.41 7.55
CA ASN A 221 -28.89 16.73 7.60
C ASN A 221 -28.78 15.23 7.88
N LEU A 222 -27.57 14.64 7.81
CA LEU A 222 -27.33 13.22 8.02
C LEU A 222 -27.25 12.85 9.50
N TYR A 223 -28.26 13.22 10.30
CA TYR A 223 -28.29 13.01 11.75
C TYR A 223 -28.16 11.54 12.21
N ASN A 224 -28.33 10.56 11.30
CA ASN A 224 -28.08 9.13 11.54
C ASN A 224 -26.62 8.68 11.29
N LEU A 225 -25.74 9.56 10.78
CA LEU A 225 -24.37 9.21 10.42
C LEU A 225 -23.55 8.81 11.66
N GLN A 226 -22.80 7.72 11.55
CA GLN A 226 -21.99 7.11 12.61
C GLN A 226 -20.51 7.09 12.24
N THR A 227 -20.20 6.92 10.95
CA THR A 227 -18.85 6.96 10.38
C THR A 227 -18.80 7.95 9.23
N LEU A 228 -17.86 8.89 9.31
CA LEU A 228 -17.42 9.73 8.20
C LEU A 228 -15.92 9.56 8.03
N LYS A 229 -15.47 9.20 6.83
CA LYS A 229 -14.04 9.18 6.48
C LYS A 229 -13.76 10.11 5.31
N LEU A 230 -12.69 10.86 5.47
CA LEU A 230 -12.15 11.86 4.54
C LEU A 230 -10.63 11.65 4.39
N TYR A 231 -10.13 10.44 4.65
CA TYR A 231 -8.70 10.15 4.74
C TYR A 231 -7.98 10.51 3.43
N SER A 232 -6.89 11.29 3.52
CA SER A 232 -6.10 11.77 2.37
C SER A 232 -6.90 12.57 1.32
N CYS A 233 -7.92 13.34 1.73
CA CYS A 233 -8.59 14.32 0.87
C CYS A 233 -7.73 15.59 0.70
N SER A 234 -6.71 15.51 -0.16
CA SER A 234 -5.65 16.53 -0.34
C SER A 234 -6.14 17.95 -0.64
N ASN A 235 -7.31 18.11 -1.28
CA ASN A 235 -7.87 19.41 -1.64
C ASN A 235 -8.82 20.00 -0.56
N LEU A 236 -9.25 19.20 0.42
CA LEU A 236 -10.30 19.57 1.36
C LEU A 236 -9.75 20.44 2.51
N LYS A 237 -10.16 21.71 2.55
CA LYS A 237 -9.59 22.71 3.48
C LYS A 237 -10.51 23.08 4.66
N MET A 238 -11.79 22.77 4.60
CA MET A 238 -12.76 23.05 5.68
C MET A 238 -13.84 21.96 5.75
N LEU A 239 -14.42 21.79 6.94
CA LEU A 239 -15.62 20.98 7.17
C LEU A 239 -16.86 21.88 7.35
N PRO A 240 -18.07 21.43 6.98
CA PRO A 240 -19.27 22.28 6.97
C PRO A 240 -19.76 22.61 8.38
N VAL A 241 -20.36 23.80 8.54
CA VAL A 241 -20.89 24.30 9.82
C VAL A 241 -22.11 23.49 10.30
N GLY A 242 -22.83 22.82 9.39
CA GLY A 242 -23.88 21.84 9.70
C GLY A 242 -23.37 20.57 10.41
N MET A 243 -22.06 20.28 10.38
CA MET A 243 -21.47 19.06 10.96
C MET A 243 -21.76 18.91 12.47
N LYS A 244 -21.94 20.03 13.17
CA LYS A 244 -22.31 20.10 14.59
C LYS A 244 -23.59 19.33 14.96
N ASP A 245 -24.46 19.07 14.00
CA ASP A 245 -25.77 18.43 14.21
C ASP A 245 -25.75 16.91 13.89
N LEU A 246 -24.59 16.36 13.51
CA LEU A 246 -24.33 14.92 13.33
C LEU A 246 -24.19 14.18 14.69
N ILE A 247 -25.14 14.35 15.60
CA ILE A 247 -25.05 13.91 17.01
C ILE A 247 -24.82 12.41 17.23
N ASN A 248 -25.02 11.55 16.22
CA ASN A 248 -24.76 10.11 16.27
C ASN A 248 -23.37 9.70 15.77
N LEU A 249 -22.54 10.66 15.32
CA LEU A 249 -21.21 10.38 14.78
C LEU A 249 -20.29 9.80 15.86
N ARG A 250 -19.64 8.68 15.53
CA ARG A 250 -18.72 7.92 16.38
C ARG A 250 -17.30 7.88 15.85
N HIS A 251 -17.12 8.00 14.54
CA HIS A 251 -15.84 7.92 13.87
C HIS A 251 -15.70 9.04 12.84
N LEU A 252 -14.71 9.92 13.02
CA LEU A 252 -14.27 10.90 12.05
C LEU A 252 -12.80 10.67 11.73
N ASP A 253 -12.50 10.26 10.50
CA ASP A 253 -11.14 10.13 9.98
C ASP A 253 -10.86 11.27 9.00
N VAL A 254 -9.88 12.12 9.34
CA VAL A 254 -9.46 13.32 8.59
C VAL A 254 -7.93 13.40 8.50
N ARG A 255 -7.23 12.27 8.65
CA ARG A 255 -5.77 12.22 8.46
C ARG A 255 -5.41 12.60 7.04
N ASP A 256 -4.22 13.16 6.87
CA ASP A 256 -3.66 13.56 5.58
C ASP A 256 -4.58 14.54 4.79
N THR A 257 -5.45 15.25 5.52
CA THR A 257 -6.39 16.25 5.01
C THR A 257 -5.99 17.64 5.55
N PRO A 258 -5.69 18.64 4.71
CA PRO A 258 -5.10 19.91 5.13
C PRO A 258 -6.14 20.93 5.67
N LEU A 259 -6.96 20.50 6.63
CA LEU A 259 -7.99 21.32 7.26
C LEU A 259 -7.42 22.56 7.93
N HIS A 260 -8.08 23.71 7.73
CA HIS A 260 -7.62 25.00 8.25
C HIS A 260 -8.05 25.25 9.72
N GLU A 261 -9.25 24.83 10.10
CA GLU A 261 -9.78 24.84 11.47
C GLU A 261 -10.92 23.81 11.58
N MET A 262 -11.21 23.32 12.80
CA MET A 262 -12.40 22.47 13.03
C MET A 262 -13.70 23.27 12.84
N PRO A 263 -14.80 22.60 12.45
CA PRO A 263 -16.11 23.24 12.34
C PRO A 263 -16.65 23.62 13.73
N LYS A 264 -17.59 24.55 13.75
CA LYS A 264 -18.14 25.14 14.97
C LYS A 264 -18.90 24.12 15.83
N SER A 265 -18.80 24.24 17.15
CA SER A 265 -19.58 23.48 18.14
C SER A 265 -19.33 21.96 18.14
N MET A 266 -18.09 21.51 17.94
CA MET A 266 -17.68 20.10 18.02
C MET A 266 -18.07 19.42 19.34
N SER A 267 -18.19 20.16 20.44
CA SER A 267 -18.64 19.68 21.77
C SER A 267 -20.02 19.05 21.80
N LYS A 268 -20.84 19.26 20.75
CA LYS A 268 -22.12 18.54 20.55
C LYS A 268 -21.93 17.05 20.24
N LEU A 269 -20.81 16.65 19.62
CA LEU A 269 -20.57 15.29 19.11
C LEU A 269 -20.14 14.32 20.21
N LYS A 270 -20.87 14.25 21.32
CA LYS A 270 -20.49 13.52 22.55
C LYS A 270 -20.39 11.99 22.38
N ASN A 271 -20.90 11.46 21.27
CA ASN A 271 -20.80 10.05 20.88
C ASN A 271 -19.51 9.73 20.09
N LEU A 272 -18.67 10.72 19.79
CA LEU A 272 -17.42 10.55 19.04
C LEU A 272 -16.42 9.71 19.86
N GLN A 273 -16.03 8.57 19.29
CA GLN A 273 -15.11 7.58 19.86
C GLN A 273 -13.76 7.61 19.16
N PHE A 274 -13.73 7.94 17.87
CA PHE A 274 -12.52 8.17 17.09
C PHE A 274 -12.59 9.53 16.40
N LEU A 275 -11.54 10.32 16.60
CA LEU A 275 -11.27 11.57 15.91
C LEU A 275 -9.77 11.61 15.61
N SER A 276 -9.38 11.55 14.34
CA SER A 276 -7.96 11.51 14.02
C SER A 276 -7.23 12.83 14.28
N ASP A 277 -7.84 13.95 13.89
CA ASP A 277 -7.24 15.28 14.01
C ASP A 277 -8.23 16.30 14.57
N TYR A 278 -7.76 17.11 15.51
CA TYR A 278 -8.42 18.31 16.00
C TYR A 278 -7.58 19.53 15.66
N VAL A 279 -7.94 20.26 14.60
CA VAL A 279 -7.29 21.50 14.20
C VAL A 279 -7.89 22.69 14.95
N VAL A 280 -7.17 23.21 15.94
CA VAL A 280 -7.64 24.32 16.79
C VAL A 280 -7.86 25.57 15.94
N GLY A 281 -9.06 26.16 16.02
CA GLY A 281 -9.39 27.42 15.35
C GLY A 281 -9.19 28.65 16.23
N LYS A 282 -9.21 29.85 15.62
CA LYS A 282 -9.00 31.14 16.30
C LYS A 282 -10.29 31.75 16.88
N ARG A 283 -11.44 31.05 16.86
CA ARG A 283 -12.76 31.55 17.30
C ARG A 283 -13.26 30.74 18.49
N GLU A 284 -13.98 31.36 19.42
CA GLU A 284 -14.53 30.68 20.62
C GLU A 284 -15.34 29.42 20.29
N GLU A 285 -16.03 29.40 19.14
CA GLU A 285 -16.86 28.27 18.68
C GLU A 285 -16.05 27.05 18.16
N ASN A 286 -14.73 27.16 17.96
CA ASN A 286 -13.85 26.09 17.49
C ASN A 286 -12.44 26.08 18.12
N LYS A 287 -12.30 26.70 19.31
CA LYS A 287 -11.14 26.60 20.18
C LYS A 287 -10.97 25.18 20.75
N ILE A 288 -9.79 24.92 21.32
CA ILE A 288 -9.45 23.65 21.99
C ILE A 288 -10.38 23.30 23.16
N THR A 289 -11.12 24.29 23.70
CA THR A 289 -12.15 24.12 24.74
C THR A 289 -13.24 23.12 24.36
N GLU A 290 -13.63 23.06 23.08
CA GLU A 290 -14.67 22.15 22.57
C GLU A 290 -14.26 20.66 22.69
N LEU A 291 -12.96 20.36 22.62
CA LEU A 291 -12.40 19.01 22.83
C LEU A 291 -12.59 18.51 24.27
N GLY A 292 -12.82 19.41 25.22
CA GLY A 292 -13.15 19.09 26.63
C GLY A 292 -14.43 18.29 26.83
N ALA A 293 -15.38 18.39 25.89
CA ALA A 293 -16.64 17.64 25.93
C ALA A 293 -16.56 16.24 25.28
N LEU A 294 -15.52 15.97 24.49
CA LEU A 294 -15.32 14.72 23.75
C LEU A 294 -14.61 13.68 24.64
N ALA A 295 -15.23 13.30 25.74
CA ALA A 295 -14.62 12.44 26.76
C ALA A 295 -14.36 10.99 26.29
N ASN A 296 -15.14 10.48 25.34
CA ASN A 296 -15.13 9.07 24.92
C ASN A 296 -14.09 8.74 23.83
N LEU A 297 -13.10 9.61 23.58
CA LEU A 297 -12.12 9.44 22.51
C LEU A 297 -11.09 8.34 22.83
N GLN A 298 -10.75 7.57 21.80
CA GLN A 298 -9.93 6.35 21.90
C GLN A 298 -8.87 6.28 20.79
N LEU A 299 -7.90 5.38 20.97
CA LEU A 299 -6.83 5.06 20.01
C LEU A 299 -5.82 6.21 19.84
N SER A 300 -5.88 6.95 18.74
CA SER A 300 -4.91 8.00 18.38
C SER A 300 -5.63 9.30 18.07
N ILE A 301 -5.08 10.43 18.53
CA ILE A 301 -5.50 11.77 18.16
C ILE A 301 -4.29 12.69 17.95
N SER A 302 -4.39 13.51 16.91
CA SER A 302 -3.51 14.62 16.57
C SER A 302 -4.21 15.93 16.91
N ILE A 303 -3.59 16.78 17.73
CA ILE A 303 -4.08 18.14 18.02
C ILE A 303 -3.13 19.09 17.30
N ALA A 304 -3.67 19.83 16.32
CA ALA A 304 -2.89 20.68 15.43
C ALA A 304 -3.29 22.15 15.56
N LYS A 305 -2.35 23.03 15.18
CA LYS A 305 -2.42 24.48 15.33
C LYS A 305 -2.49 24.95 16.78
N LEU A 306 -1.65 24.35 17.63
CA LEU A 306 -1.59 24.68 19.06
C LEU A 306 -1.14 26.12 19.34
N GLU A 307 -0.53 26.82 18.38
CA GLU A 307 -0.28 28.26 18.42
C GLU A 307 -1.56 29.13 18.54
N ASN A 308 -2.74 28.55 18.30
CA ASN A 308 -4.02 29.23 18.49
C ASN A 308 -4.51 29.21 19.95
N VAL A 309 -3.90 28.42 20.83
CA VAL A 309 -4.27 28.31 22.25
C VAL A 309 -3.64 29.46 23.03
N VAL A 310 -4.48 30.34 23.60
CA VAL A 310 -3.99 31.64 24.13
C VAL A 310 -3.23 31.51 25.45
N ASN A 311 -3.55 30.51 26.28
CA ASN A 311 -2.92 30.30 27.59
C ASN A 311 -3.25 28.92 28.20
N SER A 312 -2.60 28.62 29.33
CA SER A 312 -2.76 27.39 30.10
C SER A 312 -4.16 27.14 30.68
N SER A 313 -4.94 28.20 30.96
CA SER A 313 -6.34 28.04 31.37
C SER A 313 -7.18 27.52 30.21
N GLU A 314 -6.96 28.02 28.99
CA GLU A 314 -7.63 27.53 27.79
C GLU A 314 -7.24 26.09 27.45
N ALA A 315 -5.93 25.79 27.51
CA ALA A 315 -5.40 24.44 27.36
C ALA A 315 -6.02 23.43 28.35
N SER A 316 -6.19 23.82 29.62
CA SER A 316 -6.76 22.94 30.66
C SER A 316 -8.19 22.48 30.37
N MET A 317 -8.97 23.29 29.64
CA MET A 317 -10.34 22.94 29.26
C MET A 317 -10.40 21.80 28.23
N ALA A 318 -9.30 21.47 27.55
CA ALA A 318 -9.20 20.30 26.67
C ALA A 318 -9.35 18.96 27.42
N ARG A 319 -9.07 18.93 28.73
CA ARG A 319 -9.20 17.74 29.61
C ARG A 319 -8.57 16.47 29.01
N MET A 320 -7.29 16.55 28.67
CA MET A 320 -6.52 15.43 28.07
C MET A 320 -6.16 14.34 29.09
N SER A 321 -6.09 14.69 30.38
CA SER A 321 -5.95 13.75 31.49
C SER A 321 -7.12 12.79 31.64
N ASP A 322 -8.30 13.15 31.14
CA ASP A 322 -9.57 12.48 31.43
C ASP A 322 -9.97 11.50 30.31
N LYS A 323 -9.13 11.38 29.27
CA LYS A 323 -9.34 10.58 28.05
C LYS A 323 -8.47 9.32 28.10
N ASP A 324 -8.82 8.40 28.99
CA ASP A 324 -8.02 7.21 29.35
C ASP A 324 -7.86 6.18 28.22
N GLY A 325 -8.73 6.21 27.22
CA GLY A 325 -8.70 5.38 26.02
C GLY A 325 -7.74 5.82 24.91
N ILE A 326 -7.08 6.98 25.04
CA ILE A 326 -6.04 7.42 24.10
C ILE A 326 -4.73 6.68 24.40
N SER A 327 -4.23 5.92 23.43
CA SER A 327 -2.91 5.28 23.49
C SER A 327 -1.84 6.05 22.73
N SER A 328 -2.22 6.97 21.84
CA SER A 328 -1.31 7.67 20.93
C SER A 328 -1.71 9.14 20.80
N LEU A 329 -0.78 10.06 21.07
CA LEU A 329 -1.04 11.50 21.08
C LEU A 329 0.01 12.24 20.25
N ILE A 330 -0.46 13.00 19.26
CA ILE A 330 0.34 13.90 18.44
C ILE A 330 -0.04 15.35 18.77
N LEU A 331 0.93 16.21 19.05
CA LEU A 331 0.74 17.64 19.34
C LEU A 331 1.52 18.46 18.31
N ARG A 332 0.86 19.37 17.58
CA ARG A 332 1.44 20.09 16.42
C ARG A 332 1.21 21.60 16.50
N TRP A 333 2.29 22.36 16.47
CA TRP A 333 2.31 23.80 16.20
C TRP A 333 2.68 24.06 14.73
N SER A 334 2.33 25.21 14.17
CA SER A 334 2.76 25.61 12.82
C SER A 334 4.26 25.94 12.76
N SER A 335 4.91 25.57 11.66
CA SER A 335 6.34 25.83 11.37
C SER A 335 6.58 27.22 10.76
N ASP A 336 5.66 28.17 10.99
CA ASP A 336 5.71 29.52 10.42
C ASP A 336 6.88 30.32 11.00
N LYS A 337 7.79 30.76 10.13
CA LYS A 337 9.13 31.25 10.51
C LYS A 337 9.14 32.62 11.21
N ASP A 338 8.01 33.33 11.20
CA ASP A 338 7.92 34.73 11.62
C ASP A 338 7.41 34.92 13.07
N GLU A 339 6.88 33.88 13.72
CA GLU A 339 6.30 33.95 15.07
C GLU A 339 7.32 33.65 16.22
N ASN A 340 8.58 34.07 16.06
CA ASN A 340 9.63 34.03 17.09
C ASN A 340 9.42 35.06 18.24
N THR A 341 8.15 35.35 18.56
CA THR A 341 7.69 36.30 19.59
C THR A 341 6.79 35.66 20.65
N ALA A 342 6.53 34.35 20.55
CA ALA A 342 5.78 33.58 21.55
C ALA A 342 6.52 33.56 22.90
N ASP A 343 5.78 33.76 23.99
CA ASP A 343 6.33 33.67 25.35
C ASP A 343 6.58 32.20 25.71
N SER A 344 7.86 31.85 25.89
CA SER A 344 8.28 30.49 26.23
C SER A 344 7.65 29.93 27.51
N GLN A 345 7.26 30.77 28.47
CA GLN A 345 6.59 30.29 29.69
C GLN A 345 5.13 29.97 29.40
N ILE A 346 4.45 30.75 28.55
CA ILE A 346 3.07 30.48 28.15
C ILE A 346 3.00 29.16 27.36
N GLU A 347 3.91 28.93 26.42
CA GLU A 347 3.99 27.67 25.65
C GLU A 347 4.25 26.46 26.57
N ARG A 348 5.16 26.61 27.55
CA ARG A 348 5.41 25.58 28.58
C ARG A 348 4.18 25.31 29.43
N ASP A 349 3.48 26.35 29.89
CA ASP A 349 2.30 26.22 30.73
C ASP A 349 1.09 25.64 29.95
N ILE A 350 1.00 25.90 28.64
CA ILE A 350 0.03 25.25 27.73
C ILE A 350 0.32 23.75 27.66
N LEU A 351 1.56 23.35 27.34
CA LEU A 351 1.94 21.94 27.23
C LEU A 351 1.82 21.19 28.58
N ASP A 352 2.02 21.86 29.72
CA ASP A 352 1.76 21.27 31.04
C ASP A 352 0.27 20.95 31.25
N LYS A 353 -0.64 21.84 30.83
CA LYS A 353 -2.10 21.63 30.97
C LYS A 353 -2.70 20.72 29.89
N LEU A 354 -1.96 20.41 28.83
CA LEU A 354 -2.31 19.38 27.84
C LEU A 354 -1.83 17.96 28.22
N ARG A 355 -1.27 17.76 29.43
CA ARG A 355 -0.77 16.45 29.88
C ARG A 355 -1.80 15.31 29.66
N PRO A 356 -1.40 14.19 29.05
CA PRO A 356 -2.27 13.05 28.75
C PRO A 356 -2.49 12.14 29.98
N HIS A 357 -3.47 11.23 29.86
CA HIS A 357 -3.62 10.13 30.81
C HIS A 357 -2.40 9.17 30.78
N THR A 358 -2.09 8.51 31.91
CA THR A 358 -0.87 7.69 32.08
C THR A 358 -0.86 6.36 31.30
N ASN A 359 -1.96 6.03 30.61
CA ASN A 359 -2.07 4.87 29.71
C ASN A 359 -1.38 5.09 28.34
N LEU A 360 -0.90 6.30 28.05
CA LEU A 360 -0.30 6.64 26.76
C LEU A 360 0.91 5.74 26.43
N LYS A 361 1.02 5.33 25.17
CA LYS A 361 2.10 4.49 24.62
C LYS A 361 3.01 5.26 23.67
N GLU A 362 2.42 6.17 22.88
CA GLU A 362 3.10 6.90 21.82
C GLU A 362 2.86 8.41 22.02
N LEU A 363 3.93 9.20 22.01
CA LEU A 363 3.88 10.66 22.15
C LEU A 363 4.71 11.35 21.06
N TYR A 364 4.07 12.17 20.25
CA TYR A 364 4.71 12.93 19.19
C TYR A 364 4.48 14.43 19.42
N ILE A 365 5.54 15.24 19.44
CA ILE A 365 5.44 16.69 19.66
C ILE A 365 6.21 17.40 18.54
N TYR A 366 5.51 18.17 17.71
CA TYR A 366 6.05 18.82 16.51
C TYR A 366 5.87 20.35 16.56
N GLY A 367 6.90 21.10 16.21
CA GLY A 367 6.89 22.57 16.14
C GLY A 367 6.89 23.30 17.49
N TYR A 368 7.09 22.60 18.62
CA TYR A 368 6.97 23.20 19.97
C TYR A 368 7.86 24.44 20.16
N ARG A 369 7.23 25.54 20.56
CA ARG A 369 7.80 26.89 20.54
C ARG A 369 8.52 27.30 21.84
N GLY A 370 8.37 26.54 22.91
CA GLY A 370 9.00 26.81 24.20
C GLY A 370 10.48 26.40 24.29
N THR A 371 11.24 27.06 25.16
CA THR A 371 12.68 26.82 25.39
C THR A 371 12.98 25.56 26.21
N THR A 372 12.03 25.12 27.04
CA THR A 372 12.12 23.89 27.84
C THR A 372 10.78 23.14 27.83
N PHE A 373 10.83 21.82 28.02
CA PHE A 373 9.63 20.99 28.16
C PHE A 373 9.11 20.93 29.61
N PRO A 374 7.80 20.76 29.84
CA PRO A 374 7.25 20.43 31.15
C PRO A 374 7.76 19.08 31.67
N ASP A 375 7.95 19.01 32.98
CA ASP A 375 8.54 17.87 33.69
C ASP A 375 7.79 16.55 33.43
N TRP A 376 6.48 16.61 33.15
CA TRP A 376 5.65 15.43 32.90
C TRP A 376 6.13 14.60 31.70
N VAL A 377 6.76 15.22 30.69
CA VAL A 377 7.17 14.58 29.43
C VAL A 377 8.23 13.48 29.65
N GLY A 378 9.09 13.62 30.68
CA GLY A 378 10.06 12.60 31.10
C GLY A 378 9.66 11.83 32.36
N HIS A 379 8.49 12.12 32.95
CA HIS A 379 8.18 11.64 34.30
C HIS A 379 7.80 10.15 34.33
N SER A 380 8.40 9.39 35.24
CA SER A 380 8.28 7.93 35.34
C SER A 380 6.86 7.39 35.59
N SER A 381 5.90 8.26 35.92
CA SER A 381 4.45 7.92 35.94
C SER A 381 3.92 7.50 34.57
N TYR A 382 4.55 7.88 33.48
CA TYR A 382 4.20 7.47 32.12
C TYR A 382 4.85 6.12 31.75
N TYR A 383 4.71 5.14 32.64
CA TYR A 383 5.29 3.80 32.53
C TYR A 383 4.82 3.00 31.31
N SER A 384 3.74 3.44 30.64
CA SER A 384 3.20 2.81 29.43
C SER A 384 3.85 3.30 28.13
N ILE A 385 4.59 4.41 28.15
CA ILE A 385 5.17 5.00 26.93
C ILE A 385 6.30 4.10 26.39
N THR A 386 6.13 3.69 25.14
CA THR A 386 7.10 2.93 24.34
C THR A 386 7.76 3.75 23.24
N GLU A 387 7.14 4.85 22.80
CA GLU A 387 7.65 5.69 21.70
C GLU A 387 7.50 7.18 21.99
N ILE A 388 8.59 7.95 21.76
CA ILE A 388 8.60 9.40 21.80
C ILE A 388 9.28 9.96 20.55
N THR A 389 8.64 10.93 19.90
CA THR A 389 9.29 11.80 18.90
C THR A 389 9.16 13.27 19.31
N LEU A 390 10.29 13.98 19.38
CA LEU A 390 10.34 15.42 19.60
C LEU A 390 10.89 16.10 18.34
N GLY A 391 10.03 16.86 17.65
CA GLY A 391 10.32 17.54 16.39
C GLY A 391 10.41 16.60 15.18
N ASP A 392 10.17 17.17 14.00
CA ASP A 392 10.40 16.54 12.70
C ASP A 392 10.74 17.59 11.63
N PHE A 393 11.51 17.20 10.62
CA PHE A 393 11.96 18.08 9.54
C PHE A 393 10.83 18.51 8.59
N SER A 394 9.74 17.74 8.48
CA SER A 394 8.57 18.05 7.64
C SER A 394 7.39 18.64 8.43
N LEU A 395 7.14 18.13 9.65
CA LEU A 395 6.02 18.55 10.50
C LEU A 395 6.35 19.71 11.45
N GLY A 396 7.63 19.99 11.71
CA GLY A 396 8.11 21.14 12.50
C GLY A 396 9.07 20.76 13.62
N GLY A 397 10.20 21.46 13.70
CA GLY A 397 11.20 21.31 14.74
C GLY A 397 10.90 22.04 16.04
N CYS A 398 11.49 21.57 17.15
CA CYS A 398 11.40 22.25 18.46
C CYS A 398 12.47 23.36 18.56
N ARG A 399 12.48 24.29 17.59
CA ARG A 399 13.65 25.14 17.26
C ARG A 399 14.19 25.96 18.43
N ASN A 400 13.30 26.52 19.24
CA ASN A 400 13.65 27.36 20.39
C ASN A 400 14.14 26.54 21.61
N CYS A 401 13.97 25.22 21.60
CA CYS A 401 14.24 24.38 22.76
C CYS A 401 15.76 24.18 22.97
N CYS A 402 16.23 24.57 24.15
CA CYS A 402 17.64 24.54 24.54
C CYS A 402 17.95 23.54 25.67
N MET A 403 16.95 22.78 26.14
CA MET A 403 17.10 21.73 27.16
C MET A 403 16.12 20.58 26.89
N LEU A 404 16.61 19.34 26.86
CA LEU A 404 15.78 18.14 26.69
C LEU A 404 15.09 17.73 28.01
N PRO A 405 13.91 17.06 27.94
CA PRO A 405 13.28 16.44 29.11
C PRO A 405 13.99 15.14 29.51
N SER A 406 13.78 14.71 30.76
CA SER A 406 14.47 13.56 31.38
C SER A 406 13.91 12.20 30.98
N LEU A 407 13.88 11.93 29.68
CA LEU A 407 13.30 10.73 29.07
C LEU A 407 13.95 9.41 29.54
N GLY A 408 15.19 9.45 30.04
CA GLY A 408 15.90 8.29 30.58
C GLY A 408 15.22 7.64 31.79
N GLN A 409 14.30 8.34 32.46
CA GLN A 409 13.51 7.84 33.59
C GLN A 409 12.27 7.01 33.17
N LEU A 410 11.98 6.91 31.86
CA LEU A 410 10.81 6.18 31.35
C LEU A 410 11.11 4.67 31.22
N PRO A 411 10.42 3.78 31.98
CA PRO A 411 10.83 2.39 32.12
C PRO A 411 10.52 1.50 30.90
N SER A 412 9.59 1.90 30.04
CA SER A 412 9.13 1.13 28.87
C SER A 412 9.56 1.70 27.52
N LEU A 413 10.25 2.85 27.52
CA LEU A 413 10.61 3.57 26.29
C LEU A 413 11.56 2.71 25.43
N LYS A 414 11.13 2.42 24.19
CA LYS A 414 11.84 1.62 23.18
C LYS A 414 12.38 2.47 22.05
N HIS A 415 11.64 3.48 21.63
CA HIS A 415 11.91 4.27 20.43
C HIS A 415 11.95 5.75 20.80
N LEU A 416 13.09 6.40 20.56
CA LEU A 416 13.28 7.83 20.79
C LEU A 416 13.85 8.51 19.54
N SER A 417 13.12 9.47 19.00
CA SER A 417 13.55 10.34 17.90
C SER A 417 13.53 11.81 18.33
N ILE A 418 14.61 12.54 18.04
CA ILE A 418 14.78 13.95 18.40
C ILE A 418 15.27 14.70 17.15
N SER A 419 14.50 15.66 16.65
CA SER A 419 14.75 16.31 15.36
C SER A 419 14.53 17.82 15.33
N ASP A 420 15.36 18.51 14.55
CA ASP A 420 15.20 19.93 14.17
C ASP A 420 15.15 20.90 15.38
N PHE A 421 16.04 20.67 16.36
CA PHE A 421 16.32 21.59 17.47
C PHE A 421 17.46 22.54 17.08
N GLU A 422 17.13 23.80 16.83
CA GLU A 422 18.11 24.82 16.41
C GLU A 422 18.88 25.44 17.60
N SER A 423 18.31 25.43 18.80
CA SER A 423 18.88 26.10 20.00
C SER A 423 19.59 25.18 20.99
N LEU A 424 19.63 23.86 20.76
CA LEU A 424 20.22 22.89 21.69
C LEU A 424 21.74 22.77 21.49
N GLU A 425 22.53 23.30 22.43
CA GLU A 425 24.00 23.25 22.33
C GLU A 425 24.64 21.95 22.86
N SER A 426 24.01 21.27 23.82
CA SER A 426 24.56 20.07 24.45
C SER A 426 23.46 19.08 24.84
N VAL A 427 23.82 17.79 24.89
CA VAL A 427 22.98 16.71 25.44
C VAL A 427 23.78 16.06 26.57
N GLY A 428 23.24 16.07 27.78
CA GLY A 428 23.91 15.59 28.99
C GLY A 428 22.95 15.00 30.02
N ALA A 429 23.25 15.21 31.30
CA ALA A 429 22.55 14.61 32.44
C ALA A 429 21.03 14.81 32.42
N GLU A 430 20.57 15.96 31.91
CA GLU A 430 19.16 16.35 31.84
C GLU A 430 18.29 15.40 31.01
N LEU A 431 18.85 14.74 29.99
CA LEU A 431 18.16 13.72 29.19
C LEU A 431 17.98 12.41 29.97
N TYR A 432 18.91 12.09 30.86
CA TYR A 432 18.90 10.84 31.63
C TYR A 432 18.06 10.94 32.90
N PHE A 433 18.21 12.04 33.65
CA PHE A 433 17.64 12.23 34.98
C PHE A 433 17.12 13.65 35.20
N ASN A 434 16.08 13.78 36.03
CA ASN A 434 15.65 15.08 36.55
C ASN A 434 16.71 15.61 37.53
N GLN A 435 16.90 16.93 37.58
CA GLN A 435 17.94 17.63 38.35
C GLN A 435 17.90 17.33 39.87
N ASN A 436 16.75 16.90 40.40
CA ASN A 436 16.59 16.46 41.79
C ASN A 436 17.08 15.01 42.05
N GLY A 437 17.63 14.32 41.04
CA GLY A 437 17.77 12.86 41.00
C GLY A 437 19.20 12.30 41.03
N GLU A 438 20.22 13.08 41.40
CA GLU A 438 21.63 12.60 41.45
C GLU A 438 21.86 11.49 42.50
N SER A 439 20.95 11.31 43.47
CA SER A 439 21.06 10.25 44.48
C SER A 439 20.35 8.94 44.07
N CYS A 440 21.15 7.94 43.71
CA CYS A 440 20.84 6.50 43.83
C CYS A 440 19.62 5.98 43.04
N LEU A 441 19.85 5.56 41.79
CA LEU A 441 18.95 4.64 41.06
C LEU A 441 19.53 3.22 41.04
N GLU A 442 18.70 2.22 41.35
CA GLU A 442 19.07 0.79 41.24
C GLU A 442 19.11 0.30 39.78
N THR A 443 18.52 1.06 38.86
CA THR A 443 18.38 0.73 37.43
C THR A 443 19.08 1.77 36.56
N PRO A 444 19.75 1.37 35.47
CA PRO A 444 20.27 2.31 34.47
C PRO A 444 19.11 3.08 33.80
N PRO A 445 19.35 4.31 33.30
CA PRO A 445 18.39 5.00 32.45
C PRO A 445 18.17 4.23 31.14
N PHE A 446 17.09 4.56 30.44
CA PHE A 446 16.72 3.93 29.15
C PHE A 446 16.74 2.38 29.16
N PRO A 447 16.17 1.70 30.18
CA PRO A 447 16.35 0.25 30.38
C PRO A 447 15.73 -0.63 29.27
N MET A 448 14.81 -0.07 28.47
CA MET A 448 14.11 -0.73 27.36
C MET A 448 14.45 -0.17 25.97
N LEU A 449 15.33 0.83 25.87
CA LEU A 449 15.53 1.56 24.61
C LEU A 449 16.20 0.67 23.55
N GLU A 450 15.53 0.49 22.42
CA GLU A 450 15.95 -0.33 21.28
C GLU A 450 16.43 0.55 20.11
N THR A 451 15.86 1.74 19.90
CA THR A 451 16.28 2.70 18.86
C THR A 451 16.39 4.13 19.39
N LEU A 452 17.47 4.83 18.99
CA LEU A 452 17.75 6.22 19.34
C LEU A 452 18.20 6.99 18.09
N SER A 453 17.51 8.09 17.77
CA SER A 453 17.75 8.85 16.56
C SER A 453 17.81 10.36 16.80
N PHE A 454 18.82 11.02 16.23
CA PHE A 454 19.01 12.47 16.19
C PHE A 454 19.07 12.96 14.74
N TYR A 455 18.23 13.92 14.36
CA TYR A 455 18.18 14.47 13.00
C TYR A 455 18.22 16.01 12.97
N SER A 456 19.03 16.62 12.12
CA SER A 456 18.99 18.07 11.86
C SER A 456 19.21 18.90 13.14
N MET A 457 20.31 18.65 13.87
CA MET A 457 20.64 19.34 15.12
C MET A 457 21.81 20.32 14.87
N PRO A 458 21.58 21.53 14.30
CA PRO A 458 22.65 22.37 13.77
C PRO A 458 23.63 22.88 14.82
N CYS A 459 23.15 23.29 16.00
CA CYS A 459 23.96 23.91 17.05
C CYS A 459 24.48 22.93 18.12
N TRP A 460 24.16 21.63 18.02
CA TRP A 460 24.58 20.63 18.99
C TRP A 460 26.09 20.39 18.91
N LYS A 461 26.82 20.66 20.01
CA LYS A 461 28.28 20.62 20.12
C LYS A 461 28.80 19.39 20.88
N GLU A 462 28.13 19.00 21.96
CA GLU A 462 28.64 17.98 22.90
C GLU A 462 27.57 16.96 23.29
N TRP A 463 27.93 15.67 23.33
CA TRP A 463 27.18 14.64 24.02
C TRP A 463 27.96 14.18 25.26
N ARG A 464 27.45 14.52 26.45
CA ARG A 464 28.02 14.14 27.74
C ARG A 464 27.40 12.81 28.18
N SER A 465 27.97 11.71 27.69
CA SER A 465 27.62 10.35 28.13
C SER A 465 27.91 10.17 29.63
N LEU A 466 27.11 9.33 30.28
CA LEU A 466 27.42 8.80 31.62
C LEU A 466 28.59 7.79 31.53
N GLU A 467 29.33 7.63 32.63
CA GLU A 467 30.46 6.69 32.75
C GLU A 467 30.02 5.21 32.78
N PHE A 468 28.77 4.97 33.16
CA PHE A 468 28.13 3.66 33.20
C PHE A 468 27.17 3.47 32.01
N ASN A 469 26.89 2.20 31.67
CA ASN A 469 26.08 1.85 30.50
C ASN A 469 24.63 2.36 30.63
N ALA A 470 24.37 3.50 30.00
CA ALA A 470 23.08 4.18 29.94
C ALA A 470 22.16 3.66 28.82
N PHE A 471 22.59 2.66 28.04
CA PHE A 471 21.88 2.18 26.83
C PHE A 471 21.96 0.64 26.70
N PRO A 472 21.52 -0.13 27.71
CA PRO A 472 21.79 -1.58 27.80
C PRO A 472 21.19 -2.41 26.66
N ARG A 473 20.13 -1.94 25.99
CA ARG A 473 19.39 -2.65 24.95
C ARG A 473 19.44 -2.00 23.56
N LEU A 474 20.16 -0.90 23.40
CA LEU A 474 20.15 -0.11 22.18
C LEU A 474 20.69 -0.93 21.00
N ARG A 475 19.86 -1.12 19.98
CA ARG A 475 20.19 -1.84 18.73
C ARG A 475 20.49 -0.89 17.59
N GLU A 476 19.82 0.25 17.52
CA GLU A 476 19.97 1.21 16.43
C GLU A 476 20.29 2.60 16.95
N LEU A 477 21.40 3.17 16.49
CA LEU A 477 21.79 4.56 16.76
C LEU A 477 21.92 5.32 15.44
N THR A 478 21.13 6.39 15.29
CA THR A 478 21.12 7.23 14.08
C THR A 478 21.44 8.68 14.44
N ILE A 479 22.41 9.31 13.76
CA ILE A 479 22.82 10.70 13.96
C ILE A 479 23.04 11.33 12.59
N ILE A 480 22.12 12.20 12.15
CA ILE A 480 22.12 12.73 10.77
C ILE A 480 21.99 14.25 10.79
N ARG A 481 22.79 14.94 9.96
CA ARG A 481 22.79 16.41 9.86
C ARG A 481 23.04 17.11 11.22
N CYS A 482 24.04 16.65 11.96
CA CYS A 482 24.49 17.25 13.23
C CYS A 482 25.92 17.86 13.06
N PRO A 483 26.05 19.01 12.38
CA PRO A 483 27.32 19.50 11.85
C PRO A 483 28.31 20.07 12.89
N MET A 484 27.83 20.49 14.06
CA MET A 484 28.67 21.06 15.13
C MET A 484 29.12 20.03 16.19
N LEU A 485 28.62 18.79 16.13
CA LEU A 485 28.85 17.78 17.15
C LEU A 485 30.33 17.36 17.18
N ARG A 486 30.90 17.29 18.38
CA ARG A 486 32.31 16.98 18.68
C ARG A 486 32.42 15.97 19.82
N GLY A 487 33.64 15.45 20.02
CA GLY A 487 33.94 14.46 21.05
C GLY A 487 33.59 13.05 20.61
N ASP A 488 33.54 12.13 21.57
CA ASP A 488 33.26 10.72 21.34
C ASP A 488 31.79 10.36 21.56
N LEU A 489 31.33 9.31 20.87
CA LEU A 489 30.04 8.68 21.13
C LEU A 489 30.10 7.77 22.37
N PRO A 490 28.95 7.44 23.00
CA PRO A 490 28.90 6.49 24.12
C PRO A 490 29.65 5.19 23.81
N SER A 491 30.74 4.92 24.53
CA SER A 491 31.73 3.91 24.13
C SER A 491 31.30 2.45 24.38
N GLN A 492 30.32 2.24 25.27
CA GLN A 492 29.78 0.93 25.65
C GLN A 492 28.36 0.73 25.08
N LEU A 493 28.26 0.19 23.87
CA LEU A 493 26.97 -0.11 23.22
C LEU A 493 26.88 -1.61 22.87
N PRO A 494 26.72 -2.50 23.88
CA PRO A 494 26.94 -3.94 23.71
C PRO A 494 25.89 -4.65 22.82
N SER A 495 24.69 -4.07 22.70
CA SER A 495 23.58 -4.63 21.92
C SER A 495 23.43 -4.02 20.52
N LEU A 496 24.33 -3.10 20.13
CA LEU A 496 24.19 -2.29 18.92
C LEU A 496 24.40 -3.14 17.66
N GLN A 497 23.43 -3.07 16.76
CA GLN A 497 23.35 -3.80 15.49
C GLN A 497 23.46 -2.86 14.29
N SER A 498 22.90 -1.65 14.37
CA SER A 498 22.91 -0.65 13.31
C SER A 498 23.45 0.69 13.82
N LEU A 499 24.48 1.22 13.17
CA LEU A 499 25.01 2.56 13.43
C LEU A 499 24.96 3.39 12.14
N GLN A 500 24.28 4.54 12.19
CA GLN A 500 24.13 5.45 11.05
C GLN A 500 24.57 6.86 11.45
N ILE A 501 25.69 7.34 10.92
CA ILE A 501 26.21 8.70 11.17
C ILE A 501 26.38 9.42 9.83
N PHE A 502 25.63 10.50 9.59
CA PHE A 502 25.69 11.23 8.32
C PHE A 502 25.84 12.74 8.48
N ASN A 503 26.74 13.34 7.68
CA ASN A 503 26.89 14.79 7.53
C ASN A 503 27.21 15.49 8.88
N CYS A 504 27.95 14.81 9.75
CA CYS A 504 28.34 15.26 11.09
C CYS A 504 29.80 15.75 11.08
N LYS A 505 30.00 16.97 10.54
CA LYS A 505 31.31 17.42 10.01
C LYS A 505 32.41 17.66 11.05
N GLN A 506 32.07 17.85 12.33
CA GLN A 506 33.04 18.11 13.41
C GLN A 506 33.24 16.89 14.34
N LEU A 507 32.58 15.77 14.04
CA LEU A 507 32.67 14.55 14.84
C LEU A 507 33.91 13.76 14.41
N SER A 508 34.85 13.58 15.33
CA SER A 508 36.12 12.89 15.13
C SER A 508 36.22 11.61 15.97
N CYS A 509 35.07 10.99 16.29
CA CYS A 509 35.00 9.87 17.23
C CYS A 509 35.46 8.55 16.61
N CYS A 510 36.00 7.67 17.45
CA CYS A 510 36.11 6.25 17.09
C CYS A 510 34.71 5.61 17.03
N VAL A 511 34.57 4.55 16.22
CA VAL A 511 33.36 3.71 16.22
C VAL A 511 33.20 3.08 17.62
N PRO A 512 32.02 3.18 18.27
CA PRO A 512 31.82 2.64 19.62
C PRO A 512 31.95 1.12 19.66
N ARG A 513 32.27 0.55 20.83
CA ARG A 513 32.55 -0.89 20.98
C ARG A 513 31.26 -1.72 20.92
N ALA A 514 30.82 -1.99 19.70
CA ALA A 514 29.60 -2.72 19.34
C ALA A 514 29.94 -4.10 18.74
N PRO A 515 30.09 -5.17 19.56
CA PRO A 515 30.50 -6.49 19.08
C PRO A 515 29.41 -7.20 18.24
N SER A 516 28.17 -6.70 18.26
CA SER A 516 27.03 -7.27 17.52
C SER A 516 26.63 -6.43 16.29
N ILE A 517 27.48 -5.49 15.85
CA ILE A 517 27.17 -4.63 14.72
C ILE A 517 27.08 -5.43 13.40
N THR A 518 25.96 -5.27 12.70
CA THR A 518 25.67 -5.90 11.40
C THR A 518 25.61 -4.87 10.28
N ASN A 519 25.19 -3.64 10.58
CA ASN A 519 25.11 -2.52 9.64
C ASN A 519 25.87 -1.29 10.16
N LEU A 520 26.90 -0.87 9.44
CA LEU A 520 27.67 0.35 9.71
C LEU A 520 27.53 1.32 8.52
N SER A 521 27.07 2.53 8.77
CA SER A 521 26.86 3.55 7.75
C SER A 521 27.39 4.90 8.22
N ILE A 522 28.45 5.40 7.58
CA ILE A 522 29.22 6.57 8.06
C ILE A 522 29.52 7.56 6.93
N SER A 523 29.38 8.86 7.20
CA SER A 523 29.68 9.93 6.23
C SER A 523 30.39 11.13 6.86
N GLY A 524 31.58 11.44 6.33
CA GLY A 524 32.50 12.49 6.79
C GLY A 524 33.94 11.96 6.89
N LYS A 525 34.94 12.78 6.49
CA LYS A 525 36.36 12.38 6.36
C LYS A 525 36.89 11.56 7.55
N HIS A 526 36.96 12.17 8.73
CA HIS A 526 37.52 11.54 9.93
C HIS A 526 36.71 10.34 10.43
N LEU A 527 35.41 10.32 10.16
CA LEU A 527 34.55 9.18 10.49
C LEU A 527 34.83 7.98 9.59
N VAL A 528 35.08 8.20 8.29
CA VAL A 528 35.47 7.12 7.37
C VAL A 528 36.89 6.63 7.69
N GLU A 529 37.84 7.53 7.96
CA GLU A 529 39.19 7.19 8.43
C GLU A 529 39.13 6.26 9.66
N SER A 530 38.49 6.70 10.75
CA SER A 530 38.39 5.88 11.97
C SER A 530 37.42 4.68 11.85
N GLY A 531 36.51 4.71 10.88
CA GLY A 531 35.68 3.56 10.53
C GLY A 531 36.48 2.42 9.88
N VAL A 532 37.45 2.75 9.03
CA VAL A 532 38.39 1.77 8.45
C VAL A 532 39.34 1.23 9.53
N GLU A 533 39.85 2.09 10.41
CA GLU A 533 40.64 1.66 11.59
C GLU A 533 39.83 0.74 12.54
N ALA A 534 38.56 1.04 12.78
CA ALA A 534 37.70 0.19 13.59
C ALA A 534 37.49 -1.20 12.94
N ILE A 535 37.36 -1.25 11.62
CA ILE A 535 37.26 -2.51 10.87
C ILE A 535 38.55 -3.34 11.00
N THR A 536 39.73 -2.73 10.81
CA THR A 536 41.03 -3.44 10.91
C THR A 536 41.34 -3.90 12.34
N HIS A 537 41.09 -3.06 13.34
CA HIS A 537 41.52 -3.31 14.72
C HIS A 537 40.49 -4.03 15.60
N MET A 538 39.18 -3.85 15.37
CA MET A 538 38.13 -4.37 16.26
C MET A 538 37.53 -5.70 15.79
N GLN A 539 37.92 -6.19 14.60
CA GLN A 539 37.45 -7.45 14.00
C GLN A 539 35.92 -7.60 14.04
N LEU A 540 35.22 -6.73 13.30
CA LEU A 540 33.75 -6.65 13.26
C LEU A 540 33.11 -7.87 12.54
N SER A 541 33.24 -9.05 13.13
CA SER A 541 32.93 -10.37 12.54
C SER A 541 31.44 -10.65 12.29
N CYS A 542 30.56 -9.73 12.67
CA CYS A 542 29.12 -9.78 12.40
C CYS A 542 28.68 -8.78 11.31
N LEU A 543 29.58 -7.92 10.82
CA LEU A 543 29.23 -6.86 9.87
C LEU A 543 28.85 -7.45 8.51
N THR A 544 27.59 -7.27 8.10
CA THR A 544 27.05 -7.74 6.80
C THR A 544 26.84 -6.60 5.81
N SER A 545 26.66 -5.36 6.29
CA SER A 545 26.43 -4.16 5.49
C SER A 545 27.34 -3.02 5.92
N LEU A 546 28.11 -2.47 4.98
CA LEU A 546 28.98 -1.31 5.17
C LEU A 546 28.66 -0.23 4.13
N ARG A 547 28.38 0.99 4.60
CA ARG A 547 28.28 2.18 3.76
C ARG A 547 29.27 3.25 4.26
N ILE A 548 30.11 3.74 3.36
CA ILE A 548 31.04 4.85 3.61
C ILE A 548 30.78 6.01 2.65
N SER A 549 30.92 7.24 3.13
CA SER A 549 30.80 8.45 2.30
C SER A 549 31.83 9.51 2.72
N GLY A 550 32.71 9.92 1.81
CA GLY A 550 33.94 10.63 2.17
C GLY A 550 34.32 11.72 1.18
N TYR A 551 33.84 12.94 1.41
CA TYR A 551 34.12 14.11 0.57
C TYR A 551 35.63 14.36 0.39
N SER A 552 36.15 14.02 -0.79
CA SER A 552 37.51 14.34 -1.28
C SER A 552 38.61 14.15 -0.23
N SER A 553 38.85 12.89 0.13
CA SER A 553 39.96 12.49 0.99
C SER A 553 40.59 11.20 0.53
N HIS A 554 41.91 11.21 0.32
CA HIS A 554 42.74 10.00 0.25
C HIS A 554 42.42 9.07 1.42
N ILE A 555 41.70 7.99 1.11
CA ILE A 555 41.36 6.91 2.02
C ILE A 555 42.02 5.67 1.43
N TRP A 556 42.71 4.91 2.29
CA TRP A 556 43.35 3.66 1.92
C TRP A 556 42.52 2.49 2.47
N PHE A 557 42.07 1.60 1.60
CA PHE A 557 41.11 0.55 1.95
C PHE A 557 41.64 -0.84 1.56
N PRO A 558 42.21 -1.62 2.50
CA PRO A 558 42.72 -2.96 2.20
C PRO A 558 41.59 -3.97 1.98
N VAL A 559 41.72 -4.81 0.95
CA VAL A 559 40.75 -5.88 0.68
C VAL A 559 40.81 -6.96 1.77
N SER A 560 41.99 -7.27 2.31
CA SER A 560 42.15 -8.24 3.41
C SER A 560 41.49 -7.79 4.73
N ALA A 561 41.33 -6.49 4.95
CA ALA A 561 40.71 -5.93 6.14
C ALA A 561 39.17 -6.05 6.14
N ILE A 562 38.55 -6.29 4.98
CA ILE A 562 37.09 -6.37 4.85
C ILE A 562 36.58 -7.59 5.65
N PRO A 563 35.65 -7.42 6.61
CA PRO A 563 35.20 -8.53 7.46
C PRO A 563 34.63 -9.68 6.62
N ALA A 564 35.01 -10.92 6.93
CA ALA A 564 34.58 -12.10 6.17
C ALA A 564 33.06 -12.34 6.18
N SER A 565 32.31 -11.64 7.03
CA SER A 565 30.84 -11.61 7.09
C SER A 565 30.19 -10.65 6.08
N LEU A 566 30.95 -9.74 5.45
CA LEU A 566 30.38 -8.63 4.68
C LEU A 566 29.71 -9.12 3.39
N GLN A 567 28.44 -8.76 3.20
CA GLN A 567 27.63 -9.12 2.03
C GLN A 567 27.33 -7.92 1.13
N LYS A 568 27.29 -6.70 1.71
CA LYS A 568 27.02 -5.45 1.00
C LYS A 568 28.07 -4.38 1.34
N LEU A 569 28.62 -3.77 0.30
CA LEU A 569 29.52 -2.61 0.37
C LEU A 569 28.92 -1.46 -0.43
N THR A 570 28.91 -0.25 0.12
CA THR A 570 28.43 0.96 -0.55
C THR A 570 29.39 2.13 -0.30
N ILE A 571 29.81 2.81 -1.36
CA ILE A 571 30.86 3.83 -1.34
C ILE A 571 30.34 5.05 -2.12
N GLN A 572 30.29 6.22 -1.49
CA GLN A 572 29.69 7.43 -2.09
C GLN A 572 30.61 8.67 -1.88
N ASP A 573 30.78 9.50 -2.90
CA ASP A 573 31.61 10.73 -2.89
C ASP A 573 33.13 10.54 -2.60
N CYS A 574 33.62 9.31 -2.45
CA CYS A 574 35.01 8.96 -2.11
C CYS A 574 35.93 9.02 -3.35
N ARG A 575 36.16 10.23 -3.88
CA ARG A 575 36.88 10.45 -5.15
C ARG A 575 38.35 9.99 -5.13
N GLU A 576 39.06 10.23 -4.03
CA GLU A 576 40.48 9.90 -3.83
C GLU A 576 40.70 8.52 -3.18
N LEU A 577 39.70 7.62 -3.23
CA LEU A 577 39.79 6.29 -2.63
C LEU A 577 40.79 5.39 -3.38
N GLU A 578 41.74 4.82 -2.64
CA GLU A 578 42.70 3.84 -3.13
C GLU A 578 42.49 2.49 -2.43
N PHE A 579 42.38 1.42 -3.22
CA PHE A 579 42.23 0.05 -2.73
C PHE A 579 43.58 -0.66 -2.74
N GLU A 580 43.96 -1.30 -1.63
CA GLU A 580 45.05 -2.27 -1.65
C GLU A 580 44.49 -3.63 -2.11
N MET A 581 45.04 -4.16 -3.20
CA MET A 581 44.57 -5.40 -3.86
C MET A 581 45.23 -6.64 -3.24
N ASP A 582 45.16 -6.77 -1.92
CA ASP A 582 45.92 -7.73 -1.10
C ASP A 582 45.18 -9.05 -0.81
N GLY A 583 44.25 -9.46 -1.68
CA GLY A 583 43.59 -10.76 -1.58
C GLY A 583 42.33 -10.91 -2.42
N GLN A 584 41.44 -11.80 -1.97
CA GLN A 584 40.09 -11.96 -2.52
C GLN A 584 39.09 -12.16 -1.38
N HIS A 585 37.98 -11.43 -1.43
CA HIS A 585 36.89 -11.53 -0.46
C HIS A 585 35.70 -12.27 -1.08
N HIS A 586 35.27 -13.35 -0.42
CA HIS A 586 34.39 -14.35 -1.00
C HIS A 586 32.92 -14.25 -0.55
N SER A 587 32.60 -13.33 0.37
CA SER A 587 31.23 -13.20 0.91
C SER A 587 30.45 -12.01 0.35
N LEU A 588 31.13 -11.08 -0.33
CA LEU A 588 30.51 -9.88 -0.88
C LEU A 588 29.61 -10.22 -2.08
N GLN A 589 28.32 -9.90 -1.97
CA GLN A 589 27.29 -10.15 -2.99
C GLN A 589 26.83 -8.86 -3.69
N ILE A 590 26.89 -7.72 -3.00
CA ILE A 590 26.42 -6.43 -3.52
C ILE A 590 27.52 -5.37 -3.36
N LEU A 591 27.96 -4.80 -4.48
CA LEU A 591 28.86 -3.65 -4.53
C LEU A 591 28.13 -2.45 -5.13
N SER A 592 28.20 -1.30 -4.45
CA SER A 592 27.63 -0.04 -4.91
C SER A 592 28.66 1.08 -4.78
N ILE A 593 28.91 1.80 -5.87
CA ILE A 593 29.88 2.90 -5.95
C ILE A 593 29.19 4.10 -6.64
N GLU A 594 29.27 5.28 -6.04
CA GLU A 594 28.72 6.53 -6.58
C GLU A 594 29.71 7.69 -6.38
N SER A 595 29.94 8.52 -7.41
CA SER A 595 30.76 9.75 -7.31
C SER A 595 32.16 9.53 -6.70
N SER A 596 32.76 8.35 -6.93
CA SER A 596 33.92 7.83 -6.19
C SER A 596 34.96 7.23 -7.15
N CYS A 597 36.14 6.91 -6.61
CA CYS A 597 37.20 6.18 -7.32
C CYS A 597 37.78 6.91 -8.56
N ASP A 598 37.71 8.24 -8.59
CA ASP A 598 38.27 9.08 -9.66
C ASP A 598 39.79 8.96 -9.80
N SER A 599 40.49 8.29 -8.88
CA SER A 599 41.91 7.91 -9.02
C SER A 599 42.15 6.74 -9.99
N LEU A 600 41.11 5.94 -10.32
CA LEU A 600 41.25 4.72 -11.12
C LEU A 600 40.79 4.92 -12.57
N THR A 601 41.73 4.90 -13.51
CA THR A 601 41.43 4.91 -14.96
C THR A 601 40.93 3.55 -15.45
N SER A 602 41.36 2.45 -14.83
CA SER A 602 40.87 1.09 -15.08
C SER A 602 40.34 0.46 -13.80
N PHE A 603 39.13 -0.10 -13.87
CA PHE A 603 38.45 -0.68 -12.72
C PHE A 603 38.63 -2.20 -12.68
N SER A 604 39.68 -2.65 -12.00
CA SER A 604 40.02 -4.08 -11.81
C SER A 604 39.51 -4.68 -10.48
N LEU A 605 38.85 -3.88 -9.64
CA LEU A 605 38.42 -4.27 -8.29
C LEU A 605 37.47 -5.49 -8.27
N LEU A 606 36.78 -5.78 -9.37
CA LEU A 606 35.88 -6.94 -9.47
C LEU A 606 36.61 -8.28 -9.32
N ASP A 607 37.88 -8.38 -9.72
CA ASP A 607 38.67 -9.61 -9.55
C ASP A 607 38.93 -9.96 -8.07
N ALA A 608 38.83 -8.99 -7.16
CA ALA A 608 38.92 -9.18 -5.72
C ALA A 608 37.63 -9.77 -5.11
N PHE A 609 36.50 -9.71 -5.83
CA PHE A 609 35.16 -10.05 -5.33
C PHE A 609 34.43 -11.09 -6.21
N PRO A 610 34.92 -12.34 -6.28
CA PRO A 610 34.45 -13.34 -7.26
C PRO A 610 32.97 -13.76 -7.14
N ASN A 611 32.34 -13.56 -5.98
CA ASN A 611 30.98 -13.99 -5.68
C ASN A 611 29.93 -12.86 -5.75
N LEU A 612 30.26 -11.72 -6.37
CA LEU A 612 29.32 -10.63 -6.59
C LEU A 612 28.11 -11.11 -7.42
N VAL A 613 26.91 -10.76 -6.94
CA VAL A 613 25.62 -10.99 -7.61
C VAL A 613 25.11 -9.70 -8.24
N ARG A 614 25.35 -8.55 -7.58
CA ARG A 614 24.91 -7.22 -8.01
C ARG A 614 26.03 -6.20 -7.94
N VAL A 615 26.20 -5.44 -9.02
CA VAL A 615 27.13 -4.31 -9.11
C VAL A 615 26.38 -3.07 -9.58
N TYR A 616 26.55 -1.97 -8.84
CA TYR A 616 26.05 -0.65 -9.21
C TYR A 616 27.22 0.35 -9.19
N ILE A 617 27.48 1.02 -10.30
CA ILE A 617 28.53 2.04 -10.45
C ILE A 617 27.87 3.28 -11.04
N SER A 618 28.07 4.45 -10.42
CA SER A 618 27.52 5.71 -10.93
C SER A 618 28.47 6.89 -10.77
N LYS A 619 28.40 7.86 -11.69
CA LYS A 619 29.08 9.17 -11.62
C LYS A 619 30.60 9.08 -11.39
N CYS A 620 31.24 7.99 -11.79
CA CYS A 620 32.69 7.81 -11.70
C CYS A 620 33.31 8.49 -12.94
N GLU A 621 33.82 9.72 -12.79
CA GLU A 621 34.09 10.59 -13.94
C GLU A 621 35.31 10.14 -14.74
N LYS A 622 36.38 9.64 -14.07
CA LYS A 622 37.65 9.28 -14.74
C LYS A 622 37.81 7.80 -15.15
N MET A 623 36.81 6.96 -14.90
CA MET A 623 36.88 5.52 -15.20
C MET A 623 36.76 5.29 -16.71
N GLU A 624 37.85 4.87 -17.37
CA GLU A 624 37.87 4.65 -18.83
C GLU A 624 37.46 3.23 -19.24
N CYS A 625 37.75 2.21 -18.42
CA CYS A 625 37.39 0.83 -18.71
C CYS A 625 37.16 -0.01 -17.45
N ILE A 626 36.31 -1.03 -17.58
CA ILE A 626 36.19 -2.11 -16.59
C ILE A 626 36.98 -3.31 -17.10
N VAL A 627 37.89 -3.80 -16.25
CA VAL A 627 38.81 -4.90 -16.58
C VAL A 627 38.55 -6.03 -15.61
N VAL A 628 38.13 -7.18 -16.12
CA VAL A 628 37.93 -8.40 -15.33
C VAL A 628 38.78 -9.50 -15.93
N SER A 629 39.70 -10.06 -15.14
CA SER A 629 40.59 -11.15 -15.56
C SER A 629 40.09 -12.54 -15.13
N ARG A 630 39.10 -12.61 -14.24
CA ARG A 630 38.51 -13.85 -13.69
C ARG A 630 37.03 -13.96 -14.04
N SER A 631 36.45 -15.17 -13.96
CA SER A 631 35.02 -15.32 -14.21
C SER A 631 34.17 -14.93 -12.99
N LEU A 632 33.28 -13.96 -13.18
CA LEU A 632 32.26 -13.53 -12.23
C LEU A 632 31.01 -14.39 -12.41
N SER A 633 31.13 -15.67 -12.05
CA SER A 633 30.11 -16.70 -12.32
C SER A 633 28.76 -16.47 -11.60
N SER A 634 28.74 -15.63 -10.57
CA SER A 634 27.54 -15.31 -9.77
C SER A 634 26.83 -14.01 -10.19
N LEU A 635 27.44 -13.19 -11.05
CA LEU A 635 26.95 -11.84 -11.37
C LEU A 635 25.70 -11.90 -12.24
N ARG A 636 24.60 -11.32 -11.76
CA ARG A 636 23.30 -11.27 -12.44
C ARG A 636 22.90 -9.86 -12.86
N ASP A 637 23.17 -8.88 -12.00
CA ASP A 637 22.76 -7.49 -12.19
C ASP A 637 23.98 -6.57 -12.28
N LEU A 638 24.19 -5.89 -13.41
CA LEU A 638 25.21 -4.85 -13.58
C LEU A 638 24.56 -3.54 -14.02
N ASN A 639 24.73 -2.50 -13.21
CA ASN A 639 24.20 -1.17 -13.47
C ASN A 639 25.35 -0.17 -13.52
N ILE A 640 25.47 0.57 -14.63
CA ILE A 640 26.44 1.64 -14.83
C ILE A 640 25.68 2.88 -15.30
N ILE A 641 25.84 4.01 -14.61
CA ILE A 641 25.06 5.24 -14.81
C ILE A 641 26.00 6.47 -14.75
N GLU A 642 25.85 7.45 -15.64
CA GLU A 642 26.60 8.73 -15.62
C GLU A 642 28.15 8.59 -15.66
N CYS A 643 28.70 7.44 -16.08
CA CYS A 643 30.15 7.20 -16.13
C CYS A 643 30.75 7.74 -17.43
N ARG A 644 30.91 9.06 -17.50
CA ARG A 644 31.08 9.81 -18.76
C ARG A 644 32.31 9.45 -19.60
N SER A 645 33.43 9.07 -18.99
CA SER A 645 34.65 8.65 -19.71
C SER A 645 34.74 7.15 -20.01
N LEU A 646 33.72 6.35 -19.68
CA LEU A 646 33.76 4.89 -19.88
C LEU A 646 33.71 4.53 -21.37
N LYS A 647 34.85 4.08 -21.90
CA LYS A 647 35.06 3.70 -23.31
C LYS A 647 34.73 2.23 -23.58
N SER A 648 34.94 1.33 -22.63
CA SER A 648 34.66 -0.10 -22.85
C SER A 648 34.36 -0.91 -21.59
N VAL A 649 33.43 -1.84 -21.74
CA VAL A 649 33.06 -2.90 -20.78
C VAL A 649 33.40 -4.29 -21.31
N SER A 650 34.23 -4.38 -22.35
CA SER A 650 34.37 -5.57 -23.20
C SER A 650 34.83 -6.85 -22.50
N THR A 651 35.59 -6.75 -21.41
CA THR A 651 36.01 -7.92 -20.63
C THR A 651 34.83 -8.62 -19.92
N LEU A 652 33.77 -7.88 -19.59
CA LEU A 652 32.62 -8.40 -18.83
C LEU A 652 31.79 -9.43 -19.61
N TRP A 653 31.69 -9.31 -20.94
CA TRP A 653 30.92 -10.26 -21.77
C TRP A 653 31.47 -11.69 -21.68
N MET A 654 32.79 -11.82 -21.61
CA MET A 654 33.47 -13.11 -21.43
C MET A 654 33.54 -13.54 -19.97
N ALA A 655 33.59 -12.60 -19.03
CA ALA A 655 33.81 -12.87 -17.61
C ALA A 655 32.54 -13.30 -16.85
N ALA A 656 31.36 -12.75 -17.18
CA ALA A 656 30.14 -12.84 -16.34
C ALA A 656 29.00 -13.65 -16.99
N PRO A 657 29.12 -14.98 -17.15
CA PRO A 657 28.20 -15.79 -17.97
C PRO A 657 26.77 -15.94 -17.41
N GLN A 658 26.48 -15.50 -16.19
CA GLN A 658 25.13 -15.51 -15.60
C GLN A 658 24.44 -14.13 -15.59
N LEU A 659 25.00 -13.11 -16.25
CA LEU A 659 24.39 -11.77 -16.29
C LEU A 659 23.00 -11.81 -16.92
N GLU A 660 21.96 -11.46 -16.16
CA GLU A 660 20.54 -11.44 -16.58
C GLU A 660 20.07 -10.01 -16.88
N HIS A 661 20.61 -9.00 -16.18
CA HIS A 661 20.25 -7.59 -16.30
C HIS A 661 21.50 -6.70 -16.49
N LEU A 662 21.50 -5.86 -17.52
CA LEU A 662 22.55 -4.88 -17.81
C LEU A 662 21.97 -3.49 -18.08
N THR A 663 22.37 -2.50 -17.29
CA THR A 663 22.00 -1.09 -17.45
C THR A 663 23.25 -0.23 -17.73
N LEU A 664 23.20 0.60 -18.77
CA LEU A 664 24.28 1.45 -19.28
C LEU A 664 23.75 2.87 -19.61
N ARG A 665 23.38 3.65 -18.58
CA ARG A 665 22.86 5.02 -18.77
C ARG A 665 23.98 6.06 -18.76
N GLU A 666 23.82 7.14 -19.54
CA GLU A 666 24.67 8.34 -19.57
C GLU A 666 26.18 8.06 -19.71
N CYS A 667 26.53 7.03 -20.49
CA CYS A 667 27.90 6.66 -20.84
C CYS A 667 28.12 6.93 -22.35
N PRO A 668 28.48 8.16 -22.78
CA PRO A 668 28.47 8.55 -24.20
C PRO A 668 29.63 7.96 -25.03
N GLU A 669 30.77 7.69 -24.40
CA GLU A 669 31.98 7.19 -25.08
C GLU A 669 32.03 5.66 -25.22
N ILE A 670 31.02 4.94 -24.71
CA ILE A 670 31.08 3.48 -24.58
C ILE A 670 30.94 2.76 -25.93
N GLU A 671 31.92 1.92 -26.24
CA GLU A 671 31.92 1.04 -27.41
C GLU A 671 31.67 -0.41 -26.95
N LEU A 672 30.53 -0.97 -27.38
CA LEU A 672 30.12 -2.35 -27.08
C LEU A 672 30.64 -3.38 -28.11
N SER A 673 31.71 -3.07 -28.84
CA SER A 673 32.27 -3.86 -29.93
C SER A 673 32.90 -5.19 -29.45
N ALA A 674 32.10 -6.26 -29.42
CA ALA A 674 32.52 -7.59 -28.98
C ALA A 674 33.30 -8.39 -30.04
N THR A 675 34.56 -8.72 -29.75
CA THR A 675 35.31 -9.81 -30.40
C THR A 675 35.19 -11.09 -29.56
N GLY A 676 33.99 -11.65 -29.45
CA GLY A 676 33.69 -12.85 -28.68
C GLY A 676 32.22 -13.28 -28.82
N ASP A 677 31.90 -14.49 -28.38
CA ASP A 677 30.51 -14.99 -28.37
C ASP A 677 29.68 -14.28 -27.28
N PRO A 678 28.42 -13.89 -27.55
CA PRO A 678 27.61 -13.11 -26.59
C PRO A 678 27.08 -13.94 -25.42
N ASN A 679 26.80 -13.25 -24.32
CA ASN A 679 26.18 -13.86 -23.15
C ASN A 679 24.70 -14.21 -23.42
N ARG A 680 24.39 -15.52 -23.43
CA ARG A 680 23.05 -16.08 -23.67
C ARG A 680 22.07 -15.92 -22.49
N SER A 681 22.55 -15.50 -21.32
CA SER A 681 21.74 -15.36 -20.10
C SER A 681 21.00 -14.02 -20.00
N LEU A 682 21.37 -13.03 -20.82
CA LEU A 682 20.86 -11.67 -20.71
C LEU A 682 19.38 -11.57 -21.13
N ARG A 683 18.52 -11.20 -20.18
CA ARG A 683 17.07 -11.04 -20.34
C ARG A 683 16.66 -9.58 -20.51
N SER A 684 17.33 -8.68 -19.80
CA SER A 684 17.03 -7.25 -19.77
C SER A 684 18.27 -6.44 -20.09
N LEU A 685 18.12 -5.50 -21.02
CA LEU A 685 19.14 -4.55 -21.42
C LEU A 685 18.56 -3.14 -21.36
N GLU A 686 19.31 -2.21 -20.80
CA GLU A 686 19.01 -0.79 -20.82
C GLU A 686 20.25 -0.01 -21.23
N PHE A 687 20.12 0.91 -22.19
CA PHE A 687 21.23 1.78 -22.59
C PHE A 687 20.77 3.19 -22.98
N SER A 688 21.65 4.17 -22.78
CA SER A 688 21.49 5.48 -23.40
C SER A 688 21.89 5.43 -24.88
N TYR A 689 21.00 5.91 -25.74
CA TYR A 689 21.19 6.03 -27.18
C TYR A 689 22.47 6.82 -27.49
N SER A 690 23.30 6.28 -28.38
CA SER A 690 24.38 7.03 -29.03
C SER A 690 24.58 6.53 -30.46
N GLU A 691 25.00 7.42 -31.36
CA GLU A 691 25.25 7.06 -32.76
C GLU A 691 26.36 6.01 -32.90
N LYS A 692 27.35 6.01 -31.98
CA LYS A 692 28.38 4.97 -31.89
C LYS A 692 27.77 3.59 -31.62
N LEU A 693 26.90 3.48 -30.62
CA LEU A 693 26.25 2.23 -30.24
C LEU A 693 25.30 1.72 -31.33
N VAL A 694 24.51 2.62 -31.91
CA VAL A 694 23.51 2.31 -32.95
C VAL A 694 24.18 1.90 -34.26
N SER A 695 25.38 2.42 -34.55
CA SER A 695 26.19 2.03 -35.71
C SER A 695 26.99 0.73 -35.50
N SER A 696 27.06 0.21 -34.27
CA SER A 696 27.76 -1.04 -33.98
C SER A 696 26.92 -2.26 -34.40
N ALA A 697 27.55 -3.26 -35.03
CA ALA A 697 26.86 -4.38 -35.69
C ALA A 697 26.25 -5.45 -34.75
N LEU A 698 26.06 -5.13 -33.47
CA LEU A 698 25.71 -6.09 -32.41
C LEU A 698 24.29 -6.64 -32.58
N PHE A 699 23.32 -5.74 -32.73
CA PHE A 699 21.91 -6.11 -32.90
C PHE A 699 21.63 -6.71 -34.28
N VAL A 700 22.31 -6.21 -35.32
CA VAL A 700 22.21 -6.70 -36.71
C VAL A 700 22.58 -8.19 -36.82
N ASN A 701 23.55 -8.64 -36.01
CA ASN A 701 24.03 -10.02 -36.01
C ASN A 701 23.30 -10.94 -35.00
N SER A 702 22.09 -10.58 -34.56
CA SER A 702 21.21 -11.42 -33.71
C SER A 702 21.81 -11.84 -32.35
N GLN A 703 22.79 -11.09 -31.83
CA GLN A 703 23.63 -11.54 -30.72
C GLN A 703 22.90 -11.81 -29.38
N PHE A 704 21.73 -11.21 -29.15
CA PHE A 704 20.98 -11.29 -27.90
C PHE A 704 19.69 -12.13 -28.00
N HIS A 705 19.83 -13.40 -28.37
CA HIS A 705 18.69 -14.34 -28.53
C HIS A 705 17.81 -14.56 -27.28
N GLY A 706 18.28 -14.20 -26.08
CA GLY A 706 17.56 -14.37 -24.81
C GLY A 706 16.82 -13.12 -24.31
N LEU A 707 16.93 -11.99 -25.02
CA LEU A 707 16.46 -10.68 -24.55
C LEU A 707 14.94 -10.56 -24.65
N THR A 708 14.27 -10.38 -23.50
CA THR A 708 12.81 -10.15 -23.42
C THR A 708 12.44 -8.70 -23.08
N SER A 709 13.36 -7.94 -22.47
CA SER A 709 13.13 -6.55 -22.06
C SER A 709 14.23 -5.61 -22.57
N LEU A 710 13.84 -4.51 -23.19
CA LEU A 710 14.75 -3.47 -23.69
C LEU A 710 14.24 -2.08 -23.30
N CYS A 711 15.12 -1.27 -22.71
CA CYS A 711 14.91 0.16 -22.51
C CYS A 711 15.98 0.98 -23.26
N ILE A 712 15.54 2.00 -24.00
CA ILE A 712 16.39 2.94 -24.72
C ILE A 712 16.08 4.33 -24.19
N TRP A 713 17.09 5.00 -23.65
CA TRP A 713 17.01 6.36 -23.11
C TRP A 713 17.76 7.34 -24.02
N GLY A 714 17.32 8.59 -24.27
CA GLY A 714 18.04 9.39 -25.28
C GLY A 714 17.83 10.91 -25.32
N GLU A 715 18.62 11.65 -24.54
CA GLU A 715 18.69 13.12 -24.60
C GLU A 715 19.30 13.71 -25.90
N CYS A 716 19.73 12.88 -26.86
CA CYS A 716 20.42 13.32 -28.07
C CYS A 716 19.64 14.39 -28.84
N GLU A 717 20.36 15.31 -29.51
CA GLU A 717 19.77 16.38 -30.32
C GLU A 717 19.67 16.05 -31.82
N SER A 718 20.42 15.05 -32.30
CA SER A 718 20.68 14.80 -33.73
C SER A 718 19.69 13.88 -34.45
N VAL A 719 18.93 13.05 -33.73
CA VAL A 719 18.22 11.90 -34.35
C VAL A 719 16.72 12.13 -34.46
N LYS A 720 16.20 12.16 -35.69
CA LYS A 720 14.78 12.41 -36.00
C LYS A 720 13.90 11.16 -36.06
N CYS A 721 14.46 9.99 -36.42
CA CYS A 721 13.70 8.74 -36.61
C CYS A 721 14.31 7.60 -35.78
N LEU A 722 13.47 6.71 -35.26
CA LEU A 722 13.90 5.49 -34.55
C LEU A 722 13.59 4.20 -35.33
N THR A 723 14.36 3.16 -34.99
CA THR A 723 14.27 1.76 -35.46
C THR A 723 14.37 1.55 -36.97
N LYS A 724 15.57 1.22 -37.46
CA LYS A 724 15.77 0.64 -38.80
C LYS A 724 15.41 -0.86 -38.81
N GLU A 725 15.08 -1.39 -39.98
CA GLU A 725 14.77 -2.81 -40.18
C GLU A 725 15.93 -3.71 -39.71
N GLY A 726 15.63 -4.80 -38.98
CA GLY A 726 16.63 -5.72 -38.42
C GLY A 726 17.39 -5.24 -37.18
N TRP A 727 17.04 -4.10 -36.58
CA TRP A 727 17.78 -3.50 -35.46
C TRP A 727 17.44 -4.07 -34.05
N LEU A 728 16.47 -4.99 -33.92
CA LEU A 728 15.98 -5.48 -32.63
C LEU A 728 15.72 -7.00 -32.64
N PRO A 729 15.94 -7.74 -31.53
CA PRO A 729 15.73 -9.19 -31.49
C PRO A 729 14.24 -9.56 -31.38
N ALA A 730 13.81 -10.57 -32.16
CA ALA A 730 12.40 -10.99 -32.19
C ALA A 730 11.88 -11.63 -30.89
N SER A 731 12.75 -11.95 -29.93
CA SER A 731 12.42 -12.45 -28.58
C SER A 731 11.84 -11.38 -27.65
N LEU A 732 11.82 -10.11 -28.07
CA LEU A 732 11.49 -8.98 -27.21
C LEU A 732 9.99 -8.95 -26.85
N GLU A 733 9.69 -9.00 -25.55
CA GLU A 733 8.33 -8.95 -24.99
C GLU A 733 7.93 -7.52 -24.55
N SER A 734 8.90 -6.71 -24.12
CA SER A 734 8.68 -5.32 -23.68
C SER A 734 9.75 -4.36 -24.23
N LEU A 735 9.30 -3.26 -24.83
CA LEU A 735 10.13 -2.16 -25.32
C LEU A 735 9.76 -0.85 -24.61
N THR A 736 10.76 -0.14 -24.10
CA THR A 736 10.62 1.19 -23.50
C THR A 736 11.51 2.20 -24.23
N LEU A 737 10.92 3.33 -24.62
CA LEU A 737 11.61 4.50 -25.17
C LEU A 737 11.42 5.66 -24.18
N LEU A 738 12.51 6.22 -23.65
CA LEU A 738 12.49 7.18 -22.54
C LEU A 738 13.34 8.43 -22.84
N SER A 739 12.84 9.60 -22.49
CA SER A 739 13.54 10.90 -22.58
C SER A 739 14.03 11.25 -24.00
N MET A 740 13.35 10.80 -25.07
CA MET A 740 13.81 10.96 -26.46
C MET A 740 13.56 12.39 -27.01
N LYS A 741 14.51 13.31 -26.77
CA LYS A 741 14.33 14.76 -27.00
C LYS A 741 14.31 15.22 -28.46
N SER A 742 14.97 14.51 -29.39
CA SER A 742 15.07 14.91 -30.81
C SER A 742 14.11 14.21 -31.76
N VAL A 743 13.53 13.08 -31.37
CA VAL A 743 12.81 12.18 -32.29
C VAL A 743 11.46 12.77 -32.69
N GLU A 744 11.22 12.85 -33.99
CA GLU A 744 10.00 13.38 -34.60
C GLU A 744 9.04 12.24 -35.01
N THR A 745 9.57 11.08 -35.42
CA THR A 745 8.78 9.91 -35.84
C THR A 745 9.32 8.56 -35.36
N LEU A 746 8.41 7.59 -35.19
CA LEU A 746 8.70 6.19 -34.88
C LEU A 746 8.32 5.28 -36.06
N GLU A 747 9.24 4.52 -36.66
CA GLU A 747 8.99 3.72 -37.86
C GLU A 747 8.46 2.30 -37.52
N CYS A 748 7.19 2.00 -37.81
CA CYS A 748 6.61 0.66 -37.57
C CYS A 748 7.38 -0.47 -38.28
N LYS A 749 8.04 -0.18 -39.41
CA LYS A 749 8.81 -1.17 -40.18
C LYS A 749 9.96 -1.77 -39.36
N GLY A 750 10.61 -0.97 -38.51
CA GLY A 750 11.65 -1.44 -37.58
C GLY A 750 11.13 -2.19 -36.34
N LEU A 751 9.81 -2.30 -36.20
CA LEU A 751 9.13 -3.04 -35.12
C LEU A 751 8.32 -4.24 -35.63
N ALA A 752 7.95 -4.28 -36.91
CA ALA A 752 7.01 -5.26 -37.48
C ALA A 752 7.47 -6.73 -37.38
N HIS A 753 8.77 -6.98 -37.22
CA HIS A 753 9.34 -8.32 -37.03
C HIS A 753 9.36 -8.79 -35.56
N LEU A 754 8.93 -7.96 -34.61
CA LEU A 754 8.90 -8.27 -33.17
C LEU A 754 7.61 -9.01 -32.79
N THR A 755 7.50 -10.26 -33.21
CA THR A 755 6.30 -11.10 -33.02
C THR A 755 5.97 -11.41 -31.54
N SER A 756 6.92 -11.23 -30.62
CA SER A 756 6.75 -11.44 -29.18
C SER A 756 6.30 -10.20 -28.39
N LEU A 757 6.26 -9.01 -29.00
CA LEU A 757 6.16 -7.74 -28.28
C LEU A 757 4.76 -7.49 -27.71
N GLN A 758 4.60 -7.57 -26.39
CA GLN A 758 3.33 -7.40 -25.67
C GLN A 758 3.15 -5.98 -25.09
N LYS A 759 4.24 -5.31 -24.73
CA LYS A 759 4.22 -3.97 -24.11
C LYS A 759 5.13 -2.98 -24.84
N LEU A 760 4.58 -1.82 -25.21
CA LEU A 760 5.32 -0.66 -25.67
C LEU A 760 5.11 0.51 -24.71
N THR A 761 6.20 1.12 -24.25
CA THR A 761 6.19 2.32 -23.40
C THR A 761 6.96 3.43 -24.08
N ILE A 762 6.36 4.61 -24.16
CA ILE A 762 6.93 5.85 -24.69
C ILE A 762 6.80 6.88 -23.58
N ALA A 763 7.91 7.47 -23.14
CA ALA A 763 7.94 8.38 -22.01
C ALA A 763 8.89 9.56 -22.26
N GLU A 764 8.51 10.77 -21.87
CA GLU A 764 9.33 11.99 -21.99
C GLU A 764 9.83 12.26 -23.44
N CYS A 765 8.97 12.06 -24.45
CA CYS A 765 9.30 12.21 -25.87
C CYS A 765 8.65 13.49 -26.46
N PRO A 766 9.20 14.70 -26.22
CA PRO A 766 8.49 15.96 -26.47
C PRO A 766 8.27 16.32 -27.95
N LYS A 767 9.13 15.83 -28.86
CA LYS A 767 9.03 16.09 -30.31
C LYS A 767 8.33 14.99 -31.10
N LEU A 768 8.06 13.84 -30.48
CA LEU A 768 7.49 12.69 -31.17
C LEU A 768 6.03 13.00 -31.52
N GLU A 769 5.76 13.24 -32.80
CA GLU A 769 4.43 13.62 -33.28
C GLU A 769 3.69 12.46 -33.93
N ASN A 770 4.39 11.61 -34.69
CA ASN A 770 3.75 10.60 -35.55
C ASN A 770 4.45 9.24 -35.47
N ILE A 771 3.70 8.18 -35.76
CA ILE A 771 4.18 6.82 -35.93
C ILE A 771 4.04 6.50 -37.43
N ASP A 772 5.13 6.23 -38.15
CA ASP A 772 5.10 5.95 -39.59
C ASP A 772 4.88 4.45 -39.89
N GLY A 773 4.34 4.14 -41.08
CA GLY A 773 3.96 2.79 -41.50
C GLY A 773 2.51 2.43 -41.19
N GLU A 774 2.12 1.18 -41.50
CA GLU A 774 0.70 0.79 -41.52
C GLU A 774 0.09 0.54 -40.13
N LYS A 775 0.77 -0.26 -39.27
CA LYS A 775 0.33 -0.64 -37.92
C LYS A 775 1.54 -1.00 -37.05
N LEU A 776 1.40 -0.80 -35.74
CA LEU A 776 2.28 -1.42 -34.75
C LEU A 776 2.09 -2.95 -34.69
N PRO A 777 3.01 -3.72 -34.05
CA PRO A 777 2.91 -5.17 -33.93
C PRO A 777 1.61 -5.64 -33.27
N VAL A 778 0.93 -6.59 -33.93
CA VAL A 778 -0.39 -7.14 -33.50
C VAL A 778 -0.35 -7.93 -32.19
N SER A 779 0.85 -8.22 -31.68
CA SER A 779 1.10 -8.82 -30.36
C SER A 779 0.92 -7.84 -29.19
N LEU A 780 0.84 -6.53 -29.45
CA LEU A 780 0.76 -5.51 -28.40
C LEU A 780 -0.58 -5.56 -27.64
N ILE A 781 -0.47 -5.83 -26.34
CA ILE A 781 -1.55 -5.81 -25.37
C ILE A 781 -1.66 -4.41 -24.73
N GLN A 782 -0.51 -3.76 -24.51
CA GLN A 782 -0.40 -2.50 -23.76
C GLN A 782 0.44 -1.46 -24.49
N LEU A 783 -0.08 -0.23 -24.56
CA LEU A 783 0.63 0.97 -25.01
C LEU A 783 0.54 2.06 -23.93
N PHE A 784 1.69 2.55 -23.47
CA PHE A 784 1.81 3.67 -22.53
C PHE A 784 2.51 4.84 -23.21
N ILE A 785 1.95 6.05 -23.12
CA ILE A 785 2.51 7.29 -23.67
C ILE A 785 2.47 8.36 -22.57
N ASN A 786 3.57 8.61 -21.87
CA ASN A 786 3.62 9.60 -20.79
C ASN A 786 4.54 10.76 -21.16
N GLU A 787 4.21 11.97 -20.72
CA GLU A 787 5.04 13.19 -20.82
C GLU A 787 5.53 13.46 -22.26
N SER A 788 4.68 13.10 -23.24
CA SER A 788 4.99 13.08 -24.68
C SER A 788 3.94 13.87 -25.47
N PRO A 789 3.83 15.20 -25.28
CA PRO A 789 2.62 16.00 -25.53
C PRO A 789 2.09 16.01 -26.96
N LEU A 790 2.94 15.85 -27.99
CA LEU A 790 2.48 15.87 -29.39
C LEU A 790 1.74 14.57 -29.74
N LEU A 791 2.39 13.40 -29.56
CA LEU A 791 1.77 12.09 -29.71
C LEU A 791 0.58 11.90 -28.77
N ALA A 792 0.71 12.33 -27.52
CA ALA A 792 -0.36 12.28 -26.51
C ALA A 792 -1.64 12.98 -27.01
N LYS A 793 -1.50 14.23 -27.47
CA LYS A 793 -2.62 15.01 -28.03
C LYS A 793 -3.23 14.37 -29.28
N GLN A 794 -2.42 13.84 -30.20
CA GLN A 794 -2.95 13.13 -31.38
C GLN A 794 -3.71 11.85 -30.99
N CYS A 795 -3.25 11.12 -29.97
CA CYS A 795 -3.96 9.97 -29.42
C CYS A 795 -5.28 10.37 -28.72
N GLU A 796 -5.27 11.39 -27.85
CA GLU A 796 -6.50 11.91 -27.19
C GLU A 796 -7.54 12.37 -28.21
N MET A 797 -7.11 13.13 -29.23
CA MET A 797 -7.97 13.62 -30.32
C MET A 797 -8.35 12.52 -31.34
N LYS A 798 -7.76 11.32 -31.24
CA LYS A 798 -7.95 10.18 -32.16
C LYS A 798 -7.73 10.56 -33.62
N ASP A 799 -6.57 11.18 -33.89
CA ASP A 799 -6.23 11.70 -35.22
C ASP A 799 -6.40 10.64 -36.33
N PRO A 800 -7.04 10.97 -37.48
CA PRO A 800 -7.31 10.01 -38.55
C PRO A 800 -6.07 9.33 -39.15
N GLN A 801 -4.88 9.92 -39.06
CA GLN A 801 -3.62 9.36 -39.56
C GLN A 801 -2.90 8.49 -38.52
N LEU A 802 -3.14 8.72 -37.22
CA LEU A 802 -2.49 7.99 -36.14
C LEU A 802 -3.36 6.86 -35.57
N TRP A 803 -4.65 7.12 -35.34
CA TRP A 803 -5.56 6.19 -34.67
C TRP A 803 -5.69 4.82 -35.35
N PRO A 804 -5.71 4.67 -36.69
CA PRO A 804 -5.72 3.36 -37.36
C PRO A 804 -4.51 2.47 -37.01
N LYS A 805 -3.37 3.08 -36.67
CA LYS A 805 -2.09 2.39 -36.38
C LYS A 805 -2.07 1.77 -34.98
N VAL A 806 -2.77 2.39 -34.01
CA VAL A 806 -2.80 2.01 -32.59
C VAL A 806 -4.12 1.38 -32.11
N SER A 807 -5.25 1.65 -32.78
CA SER A 807 -6.61 1.31 -32.30
C SER A 807 -6.94 -0.17 -32.13
N HIS A 808 -6.05 -1.08 -32.56
CA HIS A 808 -6.17 -2.52 -32.32
C HIS A 808 -5.70 -2.93 -30.92
N ILE A 809 -4.87 -2.11 -30.25
CA ILE A 809 -4.28 -2.41 -28.95
C ILE A 809 -5.38 -2.40 -27.86
N PRO A 810 -5.49 -3.45 -27.02
CA PRO A 810 -6.53 -3.54 -26.00
C PRO A 810 -6.55 -2.39 -24.99
N ALA A 811 -5.37 -1.96 -24.53
CA ALA A 811 -5.18 -1.01 -23.44
C ALA A 811 -4.18 0.11 -23.86
N ILE A 812 -4.66 1.36 -23.93
CA ILE A 812 -3.88 2.54 -24.31
C ILE A 812 -4.00 3.58 -23.19
N GLN A 813 -2.88 3.90 -22.54
CA GLN A 813 -2.77 4.97 -21.54
C GLN A 813 -1.94 6.13 -22.09
N VAL A 814 -2.40 7.36 -21.87
CA VAL A 814 -1.77 8.61 -22.29
C VAL A 814 -1.79 9.60 -21.12
N ASP A 815 -0.63 10.09 -20.71
CA ASP A 815 -0.47 11.01 -19.55
C ASP A 815 -1.30 10.56 -18.33
N TYR A 816 -1.11 9.29 -17.96
CA TYR A 816 -1.83 8.55 -16.91
C TYR A 816 -3.35 8.33 -17.13
N ARG A 817 -3.95 8.86 -18.20
CA ARG A 817 -5.37 8.70 -18.56
C ARG A 817 -5.59 7.56 -19.57
N TRP A 818 -6.72 6.87 -19.52
CA TRP A 818 -7.02 5.76 -20.45
C TRP A 818 -7.89 6.20 -21.63
N ILE A 819 -7.48 5.89 -22.87
CA ILE A 819 -8.20 6.30 -24.08
C ILE A 819 -9.09 5.17 -24.60
N TRP A 820 -10.40 5.34 -24.41
CA TRP A 820 -11.41 4.36 -24.82
C TRP A 820 -12.11 4.73 -26.14
N SER A 821 -12.52 3.71 -26.90
CA SER A 821 -13.55 3.84 -27.94
C SER A 821 -14.94 3.64 -27.32
N ALA A 822 -15.89 4.54 -27.61
CA ALA A 822 -17.20 4.56 -26.93
C ALA A 822 -17.99 3.24 -27.08
N VAL A 823 -17.76 2.50 -28.17
CA VAL A 823 -18.38 1.19 -28.43
C VAL A 823 -17.98 0.13 -27.39
N LYS A 824 -16.75 0.17 -26.85
CA LYS A 824 -16.33 -0.77 -25.78
C LYS A 824 -17.03 -0.47 -24.45
N VAL A 825 -17.36 0.78 -24.14
CA VAL A 825 -17.98 1.16 -22.85
C VAL A 825 -19.39 0.59 -22.72
N LEU A 826 -20.20 0.65 -23.78
CA LEU A 826 -21.53 0.03 -23.81
C LEU A 826 -21.47 -1.51 -23.74
N LEU A 827 -20.45 -2.13 -24.34
CA LEU A 827 -20.25 -3.58 -24.25
C LEU A 827 -19.83 -4.02 -22.84
N LEU A 828 -18.91 -3.30 -22.18
CA LEU A 828 -18.52 -3.59 -20.80
C LEU A 828 -19.69 -3.40 -19.82
N MET A 829 -20.45 -2.30 -19.94
CA MET A 829 -21.68 -2.08 -19.17
C MET A 829 -22.71 -3.21 -19.36
N HIS A 830 -22.75 -3.87 -20.52
CA HIS A 830 -23.60 -5.05 -20.75
C HIS A 830 -22.95 -6.37 -20.28
N GLN A 831 -21.62 -6.47 -20.25
CA GLN A 831 -20.89 -7.69 -19.87
C GLN A 831 -20.69 -7.84 -18.36
N ASP A 832 -20.64 -6.75 -17.59
CA ASP A 832 -20.61 -6.83 -16.12
C ASP A 832 -21.95 -7.36 -15.53
N TYR A 833 -23.07 -7.15 -16.22
CA TYR A 833 -24.33 -7.84 -15.91
C TYR A 833 -24.21 -9.37 -16.03
N SER A 834 -23.37 -9.88 -16.93
CA SER A 834 -23.04 -11.30 -16.99
C SER A 834 -22.00 -11.73 -15.95
N ILE A 835 -21.07 -10.89 -15.49
CA ILE A 835 -20.11 -11.31 -14.43
C ILE A 835 -20.83 -11.63 -13.12
N ILE A 836 -21.91 -10.92 -12.78
CA ILE A 836 -22.78 -11.28 -11.65
C ILE A 836 -23.40 -12.67 -11.87
N ALA A 837 -23.92 -12.96 -13.06
CA ALA A 837 -24.50 -14.28 -13.39
C ALA A 837 -23.45 -15.41 -13.38
N TRP A 838 -22.25 -15.16 -13.94
CA TRP A 838 -21.17 -16.15 -14.01
C TRP A 838 -20.56 -16.44 -12.64
N SER A 839 -20.62 -15.48 -11.70
CA SER A 839 -20.28 -15.75 -10.30
C SER A 839 -21.27 -16.71 -9.60
N TRP A 840 -22.52 -16.78 -10.06
CA TRP A 840 -23.51 -17.78 -9.63
C TRP A 840 -23.35 -19.13 -10.35
N GLU A 841 -23.06 -19.14 -11.65
CA GLU A 841 -22.80 -20.38 -12.39
C GLU A 841 -21.51 -21.08 -11.94
N MET A 842 -20.45 -20.33 -11.63
CA MET A 842 -19.22 -20.89 -11.04
C MET A 842 -19.39 -21.41 -9.60
N MET A 843 -20.38 -20.92 -8.83
CA MET A 843 -20.69 -21.46 -7.51
C MET A 843 -21.59 -22.71 -7.56
N THR A 844 -22.24 -23.00 -8.69
CA THR A 844 -23.13 -24.16 -8.84
C THR A 844 -22.47 -25.37 -9.54
N LEU A 845 -21.42 -25.17 -10.33
CA LEU A 845 -20.63 -26.24 -10.96
C LEU A 845 -19.41 -26.66 -10.12
N GLY A 846 -19.66 -27.08 -8.87
CA GLY A 846 -18.63 -27.28 -7.84
C GLY A 846 -18.41 -28.71 -7.32
N ALA A 847 -19.03 -29.77 -7.86
CA ALA A 847 -18.86 -31.13 -7.33
C ALA A 847 -19.10 -32.29 -8.31
N SER A 848 -18.37 -33.40 -8.08
CA SER A 848 -18.62 -34.78 -8.51
C SER A 848 -18.47 -35.14 -10.00
N SER A 849 -17.39 -35.89 -10.31
CA SER A 849 -17.22 -36.63 -11.57
C SER A 849 -17.65 -38.10 -11.43
N LYS A 850 -18.35 -38.64 -12.44
CA LYS A 850 -18.03 -39.91 -13.17
C LYS A 850 -19.18 -40.50 -14.02
N LEU A 851 -18.87 -40.66 -15.31
CA LEU A 851 -19.16 -41.80 -16.23
C LEU A 851 -20.58 -42.15 -16.74
N ASP A 852 -20.55 -42.64 -18.00
CA ASP A 852 -21.36 -43.66 -18.70
C ASP A 852 -22.78 -43.36 -19.25
N SER A 853 -22.77 -42.68 -20.41
CA SER A 853 -23.21 -43.17 -21.75
C SER A 853 -24.57 -43.87 -21.99
N GLU A 854 -25.33 -43.33 -22.97
CA GLU A 854 -25.88 -44.11 -24.11
C GLU A 854 -26.25 -43.23 -25.34
N ILE A 855 -25.36 -43.22 -26.35
CA ILE A 855 -25.55 -43.39 -27.83
C ILE A 855 -26.96 -43.16 -28.44
N PRO A 856 -27.15 -42.52 -29.64
CA PRO A 856 -26.33 -42.69 -30.88
C PRO A 856 -26.07 -41.48 -31.84
N PHE A 857 -24.94 -41.54 -32.57
CA PHE A 857 -24.65 -41.19 -34.00
C PHE A 857 -25.09 -39.81 -34.62
N GLU A 858 -24.55 -39.31 -35.75
CA GLU A 858 -23.74 -39.92 -36.84
C GLU A 858 -22.78 -38.91 -37.55
N TYR A 859 -21.70 -39.42 -38.20
CA TYR A 859 -20.74 -38.78 -39.13
C TYR A 859 -19.97 -37.49 -38.71
N SER A 860 -18.67 -37.32 -39.02
CA SER A 860 -17.64 -38.22 -39.59
C SER A 860 -16.23 -37.74 -39.16
N ALA A 861 -15.23 -38.63 -39.19
CA ALA A 861 -13.87 -38.32 -38.71
C ALA A 861 -12.74 -39.09 -39.44
N THR A 862 -11.58 -38.45 -39.56
CA THR A 862 -10.22 -38.98 -39.87
C THR A 862 -9.20 -37.90 -39.42
N MET A 863 -7.91 -38.09 -39.11
CA MET A 863 -6.92 -39.16 -38.76
C MET A 863 -5.62 -38.37 -38.40
N TRP A 864 -4.57 -38.77 -37.67
CA TRP A 864 -4.08 -39.90 -36.82
C TRP A 864 -2.72 -39.39 -36.22
N SER A 865 -2.03 -39.97 -35.22
CA SER A 865 -2.27 -40.95 -34.14
C SER A 865 -1.03 -40.92 -33.20
N GLU A 866 -1.12 -41.47 -31.98
CA GLU A 866 0.02 -42.04 -31.19
C GLU A 866 1.18 -41.10 -30.71
N SER A 867 1.97 -41.41 -29.66
CA SER A 867 1.97 -42.47 -28.63
C SER A 867 2.66 -42.00 -27.31
N GLN A 868 2.74 -42.90 -26.30
CA GLN A 868 3.43 -42.73 -24.99
C GLN A 868 4.95 -42.55 -25.19
N GLY A 869 5.80 -41.92 -24.36
CA GLY A 869 5.85 -41.54 -22.93
C GLY A 869 7.35 -41.21 -22.61
N ASP A 870 7.87 -41.06 -21.39
CA ASP A 870 7.35 -40.92 -20.02
C ASP A 870 8.52 -40.44 -19.09
N ASN A 871 8.27 -40.25 -17.78
CA ASN A 871 9.21 -40.08 -16.64
C ASN A 871 9.93 -38.72 -16.38
N PHE A 872 9.38 -38.03 -15.37
CA PHE A 872 10.05 -37.44 -14.18
C PHE A 872 10.87 -36.12 -14.16
N CYS A 873 10.47 -35.31 -13.16
CA CYS A 873 11.25 -34.37 -12.32
C CYS A 873 11.73 -33.01 -12.86
N GLY A 874 10.93 -31.98 -12.54
CA GLY A 874 11.34 -31.08 -11.44
C GLY A 874 12.09 -29.79 -11.79
N GLN A 875 11.34 -28.75 -12.19
CA GLN A 875 11.74 -27.34 -12.01
C GLN A 875 10.49 -26.47 -11.84
N GLY A 876 10.49 -25.59 -10.84
CA GLY A 876 9.41 -24.63 -10.55
C GLY A 876 10.02 -23.32 -10.11
N LEU A 877 9.97 -22.31 -10.96
CA LEU A 877 10.73 -21.07 -10.80
C LEU A 877 10.10 -20.16 -9.73
N ALA A 878 10.90 -19.78 -8.73
CA ALA A 878 10.65 -18.58 -7.95
C ALA A 878 11.26 -17.39 -8.70
N PHE A 879 10.46 -16.35 -8.96
CA PHE A 879 10.95 -15.03 -9.34
C PHE A 879 10.54 -14.02 -8.28
N ALA A 880 11.50 -13.23 -7.83
CA ALA A 880 11.29 -12.10 -6.95
C ALA A 880 12.19 -10.95 -7.41
N PHE A 881 11.58 -9.82 -7.75
CA PHE A 881 12.22 -8.52 -7.69
C PHE A 881 11.31 -7.64 -6.85
N ASP A 882 11.89 -6.99 -5.84
CA ASP A 882 11.18 -6.23 -4.82
C ASP A 882 12.03 -5.02 -4.44
N SER A 883 11.48 -3.82 -4.64
CA SER A 883 11.76 -2.63 -3.83
C SER A 883 10.97 -1.41 -4.32
N CYS A 884 9.67 -1.34 -4.02
CA CYS A 884 9.04 -0.06 -3.65
C CYS A 884 7.70 -0.28 -2.90
N ASN A 885 7.79 -0.30 -1.56
CA ASN A 885 6.70 -0.06 -0.60
C ASN A 885 5.34 -0.76 -0.84
N HIS A 886 5.27 -2.10 -0.76
CA HIS A 886 3.96 -2.78 -0.62
C HIS A 886 3.93 -4.11 0.18
N VAL A 887 4.59 -4.17 1.35
CA VAL A 887 4.55 -5.36 2.25
C VAL A 887 4.09 -5.01 3.67
N GLN A 888 2.79 -4.81 3.87
CA GLN A 888 2.17 -4.94 5.22
C GLN A 888 0.65 -5.23 5.25
N SER A 889 -0.08 -5.06 4.15
CA SER A 889 -1.57 -5.11 4.15
C SER A 889 -2.20 -6.52 4.10
N LEU A 890 -1.47 -7.55 3.68
CA LEU A 890 -2.02 -8.88 3.34
C LEU A 890 -2.30 -9.83 4.53
N LYS A 891 -2.58 -9.31 5.73
CA LYS A 891 -3.11 -10.09 6.87
C LYS A 891 -4.44 -9.59 7.45
N TYR A 892 -4.97 -8.46 6.98
CA TYR A 892 -6.24 -7.88 7.47
C TYR A 892 -7.44 -8.06 6.53
N ALA A 893 -7.51 -9.19 5.83
CA ALA A 893 -8.65 -9.58 4.97
C ALA A 893 -9.56 -10.66 5.59
N ARG A 894 -9.58 -10.80 6.93
CA ARG A 894 -10.37 -11.85 7.61
C ARG A 894 -11.01 -11.48 8.95
N VAL A 895 -11.19 -10.18 9.24
CA VAL A 895 -11.95 -9.69 10.42
C VAL A 895 -12.85 -8.51 10.00
N ALA A 896 -13.98 -8.81 9.36
CA ALA A 896 -14.96 -7.81 8.92
C ALA A 896 -16.42 -8.33 8.91
N PHE A 897 -16.74 -9.33 9.73
CA PHE A 897 -18.08 -9.94 9.81
C PHE A 897 -18.44 -10.31 11.26
N LEU A 898 -18.48 -9.33 12.16
CA LEU A 898 -18.92 -9.56 13.56
C LEU A 898 -19.40 -8.32 14.34
N VAL A 899 -20.01 -7.32 13.68
CA VAL A 899 -20.76 -6.23 14.38
C VAL A 899 -22.05 -5.84 13.65
N VAL A 900 -22.98 -6.78 13.49
CA VAL A 900 -24.43 -6.47 13.42
C VAL A 900 -25.22 -7.55 14.16
N SER A 901 -25.23 -7.42 15.50
CA SER A 901 -26.16 -8.07 16.44
C SER A 901 -26.42 -7.09 17.57
#